data_AF-A0ABC9ABP4-F1
#
_entry.id   AF-A0ABC9ABP4-F1
#
_cell.length_a   1.000
_cell.length_b   1.000
_cell.length_c   1.000
_cell.angle_alpha   90.00
_cell.angle_beta   90.00
_cell.angle_gamma   90.00
#
_symmetry.space_group_name_H-M   'P 1'
#
loop_
_entity.id
_entity.type
_entity.pdbx_description
1 polymer ?
#
loop_
_entity_poly.entity_id
_entity_poly.type
_entity_poly.pdbx_seq_one_letter_code
_entity_poly.pdbx_strand_id
1 'polypeptide(L)'
;MGAGEGEGAVEEATGFEVGIVVPKLSRLAAAAGGADDCVARLVRELEGAGLLVERVRGVPAEFIKLAAPMGTLGRAAAEMQMKKLTYIGMDLQFEWDQVAAFVRQPDGSLFSWRERYYCFRYLIYGIVNRTNSEITLKFDDKEFHWKENESLLTRLESEGVVKQVFPLHDEIKRKQLLRNWALNWLDFTWQPIDEIYSYFGTKIATYFAFLGMYTRWLFFPAVFGLATQLIDFGSLQWLVLPAFFIFVISWAVFFLQFWKRKNSALLARWGINCSLSEYKNLDNELGSLGDSLTIEEKKFADVSAEKRKLQRNEWFGVLLRIRNNGIIVLAIICLQLPFELAYAHLYEITETEVMRYLLTAVYLVAIQYYTRIGGKVSVNLIKYENNQGEESSSASLVYKVFGLYFMQSYIGLFYHASLYRDILALRQVLIQRLIVSQVLENLIENSIPYLKYSYKKYIAVHKKKHEKESPSGKSLRLSTRVEKEYLKPSYTASIGAELEDGLFDDFLELTLQFGMIMMFACAFPLIFCFAALNNITEIRADALKLLVMLKRPVPRAAATIGAWLNIFQFLVVMAICTNCLLLVCLYDEEGKWRIEPGLAAILIMEHALLLIKFGFSHFVPEEPAWVKANRVRYVAQAQNVCSKQLLRSISKLDAKLD
;
A
#
# COMPACT_ATOMS: atom_id res chain seq x y z
N MET A 1 9.24 18.16 -47.79
CA MET A 1 8.48 18.54 -46.56
C MET A 1 8.07 17.28 -45.78
N GLY A 2 9.00 16.33 -45.60
CA GLY A 2 8.76 15.06 -44.92
C GLY A 2 10.09 14.55 -44.39
N ALA A 3 10.30 14.74 -43.08
CA ALA A 3 11.40 14.19 -42.28
C ALA A 3 11.12 14.58 -40.83
N GLY A 4 10.26 13.81 -40.14
CA GLY A 4 9.88 14.14 -38.76
C GLY A 4 9.18 13.02 -37.99
N GLU A 5 8.74 11.94 -38.63
CA GLU A 5 7.96 10.87 -37.97
C GLU A 5 8.76 9.60 -37.66
N GLY A 6 10.05 9.54 -38.03
CA GLY A 6 10.86 8.31 -37.89
C GLY A 6 11.48 8.05 -36.50
N GLU A 7 11.83 9.08 -35.73
CA GLU A 7 12.54 8.89 -34.45
C GLU A 7 11.62 8.60 -33.26
N GLY A 8 10.34 8.95 -33.34
CA GLY A 8 9.36 8.66 -32.29
C GLY A 8 8.91 7.20 -32.23
N ALA A 9 9.06 6.46 -33.34
CA ALA A 9 8.63 5.06 -33.46
C ALA A 9 9.69 4.06 -32.98
N VAL A 10 10.97 4.44 -32.93
CA VAL A 10 12.05 3.53 -32.48
C VAL A 10 12.13 3.45 -30.95
N GLU A 11 11.73 4.52 -30.23
CA GLU A 11 11.57 4.49 -28.76
C GLU A 11 10.42 3.57 -28.30
N GLU A 12 9.52 3.12 -29.18
CA GLU A 12 8.36 2.29 -28.81
C GLU A 12 8.68 0.79 -28.67
N ALA A 13 9.84 0.31 -29.12
CA ALA A 13 10.16 -1.13 -29.15
C ALA A 13 10.97 -1.62 -27.94
N THR A 14 11.73 -0.77 -27.27
CA THR A 14 12.57 -1.15 -26.11
C THR A 14 11.88 -0.70 -24.83
N GLY A 15 11.08 -1.59 -24.23
CA GLY A 15 10.35 -1.33 -22.98
C GLY A 15 11.27 -1.09 -21.78
N PHE A 16 11.82 0.13 -21.67
CA PHE A 16 12.62 0.56 -20.52
C PHE A 16 11.78 0.60 -19.24
N GLU A 17 12.30 -0.02 -18.19
CA GLU A 17 11.53 -0.25 -16.96
C GLU A 17 12.10 0.48 -15.74
N VAL A 18 13.38 0.84 -15.75
CA VAL A 18 14.06 1.50 -14.63
C VAL A 18 14.83 2.72 -15.13
N GLY A 19 14.80 3.81 -14.38
CA GLY A 19 15.54 5.04 -14.63
C GLY A 19 16.49 5.38 -13.49
N ILE A 20 17.73 5.74 -13.82
CA ILE A 20 18.73 6.27 -12.88
C ILE A 20 18.92 7.77 -13.17
N VAL A 21 18.95 8.58 -12.12
CA VAL A 21 19.13 10.04 -12.20
C VAL A 21 20.55 10.42 -11.78
N VAL A 22 21.25 11.12 -12.66
CA VAL A 22 22.64 11.57 -12.47
C VAL A 22 22.69 13.10 -12.68
N PRO A 23 23.42 13.88 -11.86
CA PRO A 23 23.60 15.30 -12.10
C PRO A 23 24.30 15.54 -13.43
N LYS A 24 24.08 16.72 -14.03
CA LYS A 24 24.79 17.12 -15.24
C LYS A 24 26.25 17.39 -14.91
N LEU A 25 27.16 16.90 -15.75
CA LEU A 25 28.56 17.30 -15.73
C LEU A 25 28.69 18.81 -16.03
N SER A 26 29.59 19.49 -15.32
CA SER A 26 29.90 20.90 -15.60
C SER A 26 30.55 21.07 -16.99
N ARG A 27 30.33 22.22 -17.65
CA ARG A 27 30.85 22.49 -19.00
C ARG A 27 32.39 22.46 -19.07
N LEU A 28 33.08 22.79 -17.98
CA LEU A 28 34.54 22.72 -17.84
C LEU A 28 35.03 21.26 -17.79
N ALA A 29 34.37 20.40 -17.00
CA ALA A 29 34.67 18.98 -16.94
C ALA A 29 34.34 18.25 -18.26
N ALA A 30 33.27 18.66 -18.96
CA ALA A 30 32.90 18.09 -20.26
C ALA A 30 33.90 18.43 -21.38
N ALA A 31 34.60 19.58 -21.29
CA ALA A 31 35.63 19.99 -22.24
C ALA A 31 37.01 19.35 -21.95
N ALA A 32 37.25 18.90 -20.72
CA ALA A 32 38.50 18.29 -20.30
C ALA A 32 38.69 16.83 -20.75
N GLY A 33 37.66 16.19 -21.33
CA GLY A 33 37.79 14.96 -22.12
C GLY A 33 38.62 13.82 -21.51
N GLY A 34 38.57 13.65 -20.18
CA GLY A 34 39.28 12.56 -19.51
C GLY A 34 38.61 11.21 -19.76
N ALA A 35 39.41 10.17 -20.05
CA ALA A 35 38.97 8.82 -20.40
C ALA A 35 38.18 8.05 -19.31
N ASP A 36 38.04 8.61 -18.09
CA ASP A 36 37.35 8.00 -16.94
C ASP A 36 36.33 8.95 -16.28
N ASP A 37 35.37 9.43 -17.08
CA ASP A 37 34.13 9.97 -16.51
C ASP A 37 33.40 8.86 -15.75
N CYS A 38 33.10 9.13 -14.47
CA CYS A 38 32.39 8.21 -13.58
C CYS A 38 31.06 7.70 -14.19
N VAL A 39 30.33 8.58 -14.89
CA VAL A 39 29.07 8.21 -15.54
C VAL A 39 29.34 7.35 -16.78
N ALA A 40 30.39 7.64 -17.55
CA ALA A 40 30.90 6.79 -18.63
C ALA A 40 31.22 5.38 -18.15
N ARG A 41 31.85 5.25 -16.98
CA ARG A 41 32.16 3.95 -16.38
C ARG A 41 30.90 3.21 -15.95
N LEU A 42 29.98 3.87 -15.24
CA LEU A 42 28.73 3.26 -14.79
C LEU A 42 27.95 2.61 -15.94
N VAL A 43 27.83 3.29 -17.09
CA VAL A 43 27.12 2.71 -18.24
C VAL A 43 27.88 1.54 -18.86
N ARG A 44 29.21 1.60 -18.97
CA ARG A 44 30.01 0.46 -19.45
C ARG A 44 29.81 -0.77 -18.57
N GLU A 45 29.78 -0.60 -17.25
CA GLU A 45 29.53 -1.69 -16.31
C GLU A 45 28.09 -2.21 -16.40
N LEU A 46 27.10 -1.33 -16.57
CA LEU A 46 25.69 -1.73 -16.77
C LEU A 46 25.49 -2.52 -18.08
N GLU A 47 26.11 -2.07 -19.17
CA GLU A 47 26.12 -2.80 -20.45
C GLU A 47 26.87 -4.14 -20.33
N GLY A 48 27.99 -4.16 -19.58
CA GLY A 48 28.74 -5.37 -19.25
C GLY A 48 27.93 -6.39 -18.44
N ALA A 49 27.01 -5.93 -17.59
CA ALA A 49 26.05 -6.76 -16.88
C ALA A 49 24.92 -7.32 -17.79
N GLY A 50 24.91 -6.96 -19.07
CA GLY A 50 23.92 -7.42 -20.05
C GLY A 50 22.60 -6.65 -20.01
N LEU A 51 22.61 -5.42 -19.48
CA LEU A 51 21.48 -4.48 -19.53
C LEU A 51 21.56 -3.62 -20.80
N LEU A 52 20.40 -3.30 -21.36
CA LEU A 52 20.26 -2.31 -22.42
C LEU A 52 20.16 -0.93 -21.78
N VAL A 53 21.11 -0.06 -22.10
CA VAL A 53 21.25 1.26 -21.48
C VAL A 53 21.06 2.36 -22.52
N GLU A 54 20.25 3.37 -22.17
CA GLU A 54 20.12 4.56 -23.01
C GLU A 54 20.27 5.82 -22.17
N ARG A 55 21.18 6.70 -22.59
CA ARG A 55 21.41 8.00 -21.93
C ARG A 55 20.54 9.08 -22.54
N VAL A 56 19.88 9.82 -21.66
CA VAL A 56 19.01 10.94 -22.01
C VAL A 56 19.43 12.17 -21.22
N ARG A 57 19.89 13.21 -21.92
CA ARG A 57 20.18 14.50 -21.28
C ARG A 57 18.89 15.29 -21.07
N GLY A 58 18.47 15.44 -19.82
CA GLY A 58 17.33 16.27 -19.42
C GLY A 58 17.74 17.68 -18.99
N VAL A 59 16.76 18.52 -18.63
CA VAL A 59 17.01 19.87 -18.12
C VAL A 59 17.45 19.88 -16.64
N PRO A 60 16.85 19.13 -15.71
CA PRO A 60 17.28 19.15 -14.31
C PRO A 60 18.48 18.22 -14.04
N ALA A 61 18.66 17.18 -14.86
CA ALA A 61 19.60 16.08 -14.65
C ALA A 61 19.82 15.31 -15.96
N GLU A 62 20.86 14.48 -15.99
CA GLU A 62 21.01 13.40 -16.97
C GLU A 62 20.29 12.15 -16.45
N PHE A 63 19.67 11.40 -17.37
CA PHE A 63 18.90 10.22 -17.07
C PHE A 63 19.46 9.02 -17.81
N ILE A 64 19.52 7.87 -17.14
CA ILE A 64 19.93 6.60 -17.73
C ILE A 64 18.73 5.67 -17.68
N LYS A 65 18.18 5.30 -18.85
CA LYS A 65 17.09 4.32 -18.99
C LYS A 65 17.69 2.92 -19.06
N LEU A 66 17.08 1.97 -18.35
CA LEU A 66 17.49 0.57 -18.30
C LEU A 66 16.37 -0.36 -18.75
N ALA A 67 16.73 -1.30 -19.62
CA ALA A 67 15.92 -2.46 -20.00
C ALA A 67 16.77 -3.72 -19.86
N ALA A 68 16.14 -4.86 -19.62
CA ALA A 68 16.83 -6.14 -19.50
C ALA A 68 16.16 -7.17 -20.41
N PRO A 69 16.94 -7.86 -21.27
CA PRO A 69 16.44 -9.03 -21.98
C PRO A 69 16.01 -10.13 -21.01
N MET A 70 15.03 -10.93 -21.40
CA MET A 70 14.49 -11.99 -20.54
C MET A 70 15.55 -13.01 -20.12
N GLY A 71 16.53 -13.30 -20.98
CA GLY A 71 17.65 -14.19 -20.63
C GLY A 71 18.54 -13.63 -19.53
N THR A 72 18.83 -12.33 -19.53
CA THR A 72 19.60 -11.67 -18.46
C THR A 72 18.84 -11.71 -17.14
N LEU A 73 17.54 -11.40 -17.17
CA LEU A 73 16.67 -11.51 -15.98
C LEU A 73 16.59 -12.94 -15.46
N GLY A 74 16.52 -13.92 -16.36
CA GLY A 74 16.50 -15.33 -16.02
C GLY A 74 17.78 -15.80 -15.32
N ARG A 75 18.95 -15.39 -15.82
CA ARG A 75 20.23 -15.68 -15.17
C ARG A 75 20.31 -15.02 -13.78
N ALA A 76 19.94 -13.75 -13.68
CA ALA A 76 19.90 -13.04 -12.41
C ALA A 76 18.96 -13.73 -11.39
N ALA A 77 17.78 -14.16 -11.83
CA ALA A 77 16.84 -14.88 -10.97
C ALA A 77 17.40 -16.23 -10.48
N ALA A 78 18.16 -16.94 -11.31
CA ALA A 78 18.81 -18.19 -10.94
C ALA A 78 19.98 -17.98 -9.97
N GLU A 79 20.82 -16.96 -10.19
CA GLU A 79 21.90 -16.58 -9.28
C GLU A 79 21.38 -16.16 -7.90
N MET A 80 20.25 -15.46 -7.85
CA MET A 80 19.55 -15.10 -6.62
C MET A 80 18.84 -16.29 -5.93
N GLN A 81 18.89 -17.49 -6.50
CA GLN A 81 18.15 -18.66 -6.03
C GLN A 81 16.65 -18.40 -5.82
N MET A 82 16.05 -17.62 -6.73
CA MET A 82 14.65 -17.23 -6.63
C MET A 82 13.75 -18.46 -6.69
N LYS A 83 12.93 -18.69 -5.67
CA LYS A 83 11.95 -19.77 -5.68
C LYS A 83 10.69 -19.37 -6.45
N LYS A 84 10.21 -20.27 -7.32
CA LYS A 84 8.98 -20.09 -8.09
C LYS A 84 8.14 -21.36 -8.09
N LEU A 85 6.83 -21.15 -8.17
CA LEU A 85 5.85 -22.22 -8.25
C LEU A 85 5.98 -22.97 -9.57
N THR A 86 6.08 -24.29 -9.47
CA THR A 86 6.04 -25.22 -10.62
C THR A 86 4.64 -25.77 -10.86
N TYR A 87 4.39 -26.34 -12.04
CA TYR A 87 3.11 -27.03 -12.33
C TYR A 87 2.87 -28.27 -11.46
N ILE A 88 3.90 -28.73 -10.74
CA ILE A 88 3.85 -29.81 -9.75
C ILE A 88 3.34 -29.28 -8.38
N GLY A 89 3.27 -27.96 -8.21
CA GLY A 89 2.79 -27.33 -6.98
C GLY A 89 3.85 -27.09 -5.92
N MET A 90 5.12 -27.28 -6.26
CA MET A 90 6.25 -27.01 -5.38
C MET A 90 6.94 -25.71 -5.78
N ASP A 91 7.37 -24.95 -4.78
CA ASP A 91 8.26 -23.82 -4.96
C ASP A 91 9.70 -24.34 -5.07
N LEU A 92 10.22 -24.35 -6.30
CA LEU A 92 11.58 -24.79 -6.59
C LEU A 92 12.46 -23.59 -6.97
N GLN A 93 13.76 -23.72 -6.75
CA GLN A 93 14.73 -22.73 -7.22
C GLN A 93 14.64 -22.61 -8.74
N PHE A 94 14.61 -21.37 -9.22
CA PHE A 94 14.46 -21.07 -10.62
C PHE A 94 15.75 -21.39 -11.39
N GLU A 95 15.63 -22.19 -12.43
CA GLU A 95 16.71 -22.49 -13.37
C GLU A 95 16.28 -22.09 -14.78
N TRP A 96 17.16 -21.39 -15.50
CA TRP A 96 16.86 -20.92 -16.86
C TRP A 96 16.68 -22.07 -17.86
N ASP A 97 17.40 -23.17 -17.68
CA ASP A 97 17.30 -24.32 -18.58
C ASP A 97 15.96 -25.07 -18.41
N GLN A 98 15.31 -24.92 -17.25
CA GLN A 98 14.05 -25.60 -16.90
C GLN A 98 12.84 -24.66 -16.87
N VAL A 99 12.86 -23.55 -17.62
CA VAL A 99 11.78 -22.53 -17.63
C VAL A 99 10.38 -23.11 -17.86
N ALA A 100 10.26 -24.18 -18.65
CA ALA A 100 8.97 -24.83 -18.94
C ALA A 100 8.31 -25.49 -17.72
N ALA A 101 9.07 -25.78 -16.67
CA ALA A 101 8.55 -26.39 -15.45
C ALA A 101 7.80 -25.38 -14.54
N PHE A 102 8.06 -24.08 -14.71
CA PHE A 102 7.55 -23.02 -13.86
C PHE A 102 6.22 -22.43 -14.37
N VAL A 103 5.34 -22.11 -13.42
CA VAL A 103 4.04 -21.50 -13.70
C VAL A 103 4.23 -20.08 -14.20
N ARG A 104 3.58 -19.77 -15.33
CA ARG A 104 3.52 -18.41 -15.88
C ARG A 104 2.42 -17.59 -15.20
N GLN A 105 2.63 -16.28 -15.20
CA GLN A 105 1.67 -15.31 -14.71
C GLN A 105 0.43 -15.24 -15.61
N PRO A 106 -0.71 -14.69 -15.15
CA PRO A 106 -1.95 -14.59 -15.93
C PRO A 106 -1.81 -13.83 -17.26
N ASP A 107 -0.84 -12.92 -17.36
CA ASP A 107 -0.51 -12.17 -18.58
C ASP A 107 0.42 -12.94 -19.54
N GLY A 108 0.77 -14.20 -19.21
CA GLY A 108 1.69 -15.05 -19.95
C GLY A 108 3.18 -14.77 -19.66
N SER A 109 3.48 -13.76 -18.83
CA SER A 109 4.86 -13.44 -18.45
C SER A 109 5.44 -14.49 -17.50
N LEU A 110 6.76 -14.69 -17.58
CA LEU A 110 7.46 -15.61 -16.67
C LEU A 110 7.63 -14.98 -15.28
N PHE A 111 7.94 -13.70 -15.25
CA PHE A 111 8.23 -12.94 -14.03
C PHE A 111 7.20 -11.83 -13.84
N SER A 112 6.61 -11.79 -12.64
CA SER A 112 5.84 -10.66 -12.14
C SER A 112 6.68 -9.39 -12.13
N TRP A 113 6.04 -8.22 -12.13
CA TRP A 113 6.74 -6.94 -12.05
C TRP A 113 7.66 -6.85 -10.82
N ARG A 114 7.25 -7.41 -9.68
CA ARG A 114 8.09 -7.49 -8.48
C ARG A 114 9.38 -8.26 -8.76
N GLU A 115 9.27 -9.50 -9.23
CA GLU A 115 10.43 -10.36 -9.50
C GLU A 115 11.40 -9.69 -10.48
N ARG A 116 10.88 -9.06 -11.54
CA ARG A 116 11.71 -8.30 -12.50
C ARG A 116 12.43 -7.13 -11.85
N TYR A 117 11.73 -6.34 -11.04
CA TYR A 117 12.33 -5.21 -10.33
C TYR A 117 13.42 -5.64 -9.35
N TYR A 118 13.24 -6.76 -8.65
CA TYR A 118 14.30 -7.33 -7.79
C TYR A 118 15.50 -7.81 -8.61
N CYS A 119 15.29 -8.45 -9.76
CA CYS A 119 16.38 -8.81 -10.66
C CYS A 119 17.14 -7.57 -11.15
N PHE A 120 16.45 -6.48 -11.48
CA PHE A 120 17.10 -5.20 -11.81
C PHE A 120 17.93 -4.67 -10.63
N ARG A 121 17.39 -4.68 -9.41
CA ARG A 121 18.16 -4.24 -8.23
C ARG A 121 19.39 -5.11 -8.03
N TYR A 122 19.25 -6.43 -8.09
CA TYR A 122 20.39 -7.34 -7.96
C TYR A 122 21.46 -7.08 -9.03
N LEU A 123 21.06 -6.91 -10.30
CA LEU A 123 22.01 -6.62 -11.38
C LEU A 123 22.69 -5.27 -11.22
N ILE A 124 21.98 -4.23 -10.79
CA ILE A 124 22.54 -2.87 -10.68
C ILE A 124 23.43 -2.74 -9.43
N TYR A 125 23.00 -3.27 -8.28
CA TYR A 125 23.76 -3.22 -7.03
C TYR A 125 24.83 -4.32 -6.94
N GLY A 126 24.74 -5.39 -7.74
CA GLY A 126 25.74 -6.45 -7.84
C GLY A 126 26.97 -6.08 -8.68
N ILE A 127 27.02 -4.87 -9.24
CA ILE A 127 28.20 -4.36 -9.96
C ILE A 127 29.26 -4.00 -8.91
N VAL A 128 30.21 -4.91 -8.72
CA VAL A 128 31.31 -4.78 -7.77
C VAL A 128 32.66 -4.64 -8.47
N ASN A 129 33.62 -3.99 -7.80
CA ASN A 129 34.97 -3.88 -8.32
C ASN A 129 35.64 -5.26 -8.25
N ARG A 130 35.82 -5.89 -9.42
CA ARG A 130 36.53 -7.18 -9.56
C ARG A 130 38.03 -7.00 -9.83
N THR A 131 38.51 -5.76 -9.93
CA THR A 131 39.94 -5.51 -10.12
C THR A 131 40.63 -5.47 -8.75
N ASN A 132 41.81 -6.07 -8.64
CA ASN A 132 42.63 -6.07 -7.41
C ASN A 132 43.24 -4.68 -7.09
N SER A 133 42.67 -3.60 -7.64
CA SER A 133 43.18 -2.24 -7.54
C SER A 133 42.04 -1.26 -7.33
N GLU A 134 42.28 -0.23 -6.51
CA GLU A 134 41.34 0.88 -6.36
C GLU A 134 41.26 1.67 -7.67
N ILE A 135 40.05 1.78 -8.21
CA ILE A 135 39.80 2.59 -9.41
C ILE A 135 39.43 4.00 -8.96
N THR A 136 40.12 5.00 -9.48
CA THR A 136 39.79 6.41 -9.25
C THR A 136 38.69 6.84 -10.21
N LEU A 137 37.53 7.17 -9.65
CA LEU A 137 36.39 7.74 -10.37
C LEU A 137 36.42 9.26 -10.22
N LYS A 138 36.33 9.98 -11.34
CA LYS A 138 36.26 11.43 -11.33
C LYS A 138 34.86 11.90 -11.69
N PHE A 139 34.30 12.80 -10.89
CA PHE A 139 33.07 13.51 -11.21
C PHE A 139 33.24 15.00 -10.86
N ASP A 140 33.21 15.84 -11.89
CA ASP A 140 33.62 17.25 -11.80
C ASP A 140 35.01 17.39 -11.15
N ASP A 141 35.12 18.04 -9.98
CA ASP A 141 36.38 18.28 -9.24
C ASP A 141 36.64 17.26 -8.11
N LYS A 142 35.76 16.26 -7.95
CA LYS A 142 35.88 15.25 -6.89
C LYS A 142 36.42 13.94 -7.45
N GLU A 143 37.45 13.44 -6.79
CA GLU A 143 37.98 12.10 -7.01
C GLU A 143 37.46 11.17 -5.92
N PHE A 144 36.94 10.01 -6.32
CA PHE A 144 36.47 8.98 -5.43
C PHE A 144 37.21 7.68 -5.72
N HIS A 145 37.62 6.98 -4.68
CA HIS A 145 38.21 5.66 -4.82
C HIS A 145 37.10 4.61 -4.72
N TRP A 146 37.04 3.74 -5.72
CA TRP A 146 36.16 2.57 -5.74
C TRP A 146 36.94 1.35 -5.26
N LYS A 147 36.60 0.89 -4.05
CA LYS A 147 37.33 -0.18 -3.37
C LYS A 147 36.97 -1.56 -3.94
N GLU A 148 37.84 -2.53 -3.70
CA GLU A 148 37.60 -3.93 -4.06
C GLU A 148 36.32 -4.46 -3.40
N ASN A 149 35.51 -5.22 -4.14
CA ASN A 149 34.23 -5.80 -3.70
C ASN A 149 33.16 -4.79 -3.23
N GLU A 150 33.37 -3.49 -3.45
CA GLU A 150 32.37 -2.46 -3.17
C GLU A 150 31.40 -2.32 -4.35
N SER A 151 30.11 -2.14 -4.08
CA SER A 151 29.09 -1.83 -5.10
C SER A 151 29.32 -0.44 -5.68
N LEU A 152 29.45 -0.35 -7.01
CA LEU A 152 29.61 0.92 -7.72
C LEU A 152 28.42 1.84 -7.44
N LEU A 153 27.19 1.33 -7.57
CA LEU A 153 25.99 2.18 -7.41
C LEU A 153 25.87 2.71 -5.98
N THR A 154 26.12 1.87 -4.97
CA THR A 154 26.04 2.27 -3.56
C THR A 154 27.06 3.36 -3.23
N ARG A 155 28.28 3.26 -3.78
CA ARG A 155 29.29 4.31 -3.66
C ARG A 155 28.79 5.61 -4.29
N LEU A 156 28.22 5.55 -5.50
CA LEU A 156 27.72 6.74 -6.21
C LEU A 156 26.50 7.37 -5.56
N GLU A 157 25.64 6.59 -4.90
CA GLU A 157 24.54 7.09 -4.07
C GLU A 157 25.09 7.81 -2.83
N SER A 158 26.08 7.23 -2.15
CA SER A 158 26.70 7.83 -0.96
C SER A 158 27.36 9.19 -1.25
N GLU A 159 27.95 9.34 -2.44
CA GLU A 159 28.61 10.57 -2.89
C GLU A 159 27.64 11.56 -3.55
N GLY A 160 26.37 11.19 -3.71
CA GLY A 160 25.34 12.04 -4.31
C GLY A 160 25.45 12.19 -5.83
N VAL A 161 26.28 11.37 -6.49
CA VAL A 161 26.38 11.28 -7.96
C VAL A 161 25.16 10.56 -8.53
N VAL A 162 24.64 9.54 -7.87
CA VAL A 162 23.33 8.96 -8.20
C VAL A 162 22.30 9.55 -7.24
N LYS A 163 21.35 10.33 -7.77
CA LYS A 163 20.32 10.98 -6.95
C LYS A 163 19.18 10.04 -6.57
N GLN A 164 18.75 9.24 -7.53
CA GLN A 164 17.60 8.36 -7.37
C GLN A 164 17.60 7.27 -8.45
N VAL A 165 17.27 6.05 -8.06
CA VAL A 165 16.80 4.97 -8.94
C VAL A 165 15.28 4.86 -8.79
N PHE A 166 14.53 4.88 -9.89
CA PHE A 166 13.07 4.79 -9.85
C PHE A 166 12.52 3.99 -11.02
N PRO A 167 11.41 3.27 -10.84
CA PRO A 167 10.77 2.55 -11.93
C PRO A 167 10.07 3.52 -12.91
N LEU A 168 10.17 3.21 -14.20
CA LEU A 168 9.53 3.95 -15.27
C LEU A 168 8.18 3.33 -15.63
N HIS A 169 7.24 4.17 -16.07
CA HIS A 169 5.99 3.69 -16.63
C HIS A 169 6.21 3.12 -18.03
N ASP A 170 5.68 1.93 -18.30
CA ASP A 170 5.49 1.44 -19.68
C ASP A 170 4.23 2.11 -20.27
N GLU A 171 4.38 2.86 -21.37
CA GLU A 171 3.28 3.64 -21.98
C GLU A 171 2.25 2.78 -22.67
N ILE A 172 2.66 1.67 -23.27
CA ILE A 172 1.74 0.84 -24.04
C ILE A 172 0.71 0.28 -23.06
N LYS A 173 1.20 -0.34 -21.98
CA LYS A 173 0.36 -0.83 -20.88
C LYS A 173 -0.36 0.31 -20.15
N ARG A 174 0.29 1.45 -19.91
CA ARG A 174 -0.35 2.60 -19.22
C ARG A 174 -1.52 3.17 -20.00
N LYS A 175 -1.39 3.36 -21.32
CA LYS A 175 -2.45 3.89 -22.18
C LYS A 175 -3.63 2.92 -22.26
N GLN A 176 -3.35 1.61 -22.33
CA GLN A 176 -4.37 0.58 -22.26
C GLN A 176 -5.14 0.62 -20.93
N LEU A 177 -4.44 0.67 -19.80
CA LEU A 177 -5.05 0.80 -18.48
C LEU A 177 -5.83 2.10 -18.33
N LEU A 178 -5.32 3.22 -18.85
CA LEU A 178 -6.02 4.51 -18.80
C LEU A 178 -7.38 4.43 -19.52
N ARG A 179 -7.42 3.82 -20.70
CA ARG A 179 -8.64 3.67 -21.50
C ARG A 179 -9.62 2.67 -20.90
N ASN A 180 -9.14 1.50 -20.49
CA ASN A 180 -10.00 0.40 -20.06
C ASN A 180 -10.49 0.54 -18.61
N TRP A 181 -9.76 1.30 -17.78
CA TRP A 181 -10.00 1.37 -16.34
C TRP A 181 -10.22 2.79 -15.84
N ALA A 182 -9.28 3.71 -16.00
CA ALA A 182 -9.39 5.04 -15.36
C ALA A 182 -10.44 5.95 -16.03
N LEU A 183 -10.57 5.87 -17.36
CA LEU A 183 -11.51 6.69 -18.15
C LEU A 183 -12.81 5.95 -18.52
N ASN A 184 -12.93 4.67 -18.16
CA ASN A 184 -14.15 3.91 -18.43
C ASN A 184 -15.22 4.20 -17.36
N TRP A 185 -16.07 5.20 -17.64
CA TRP A 185 -17.19 5.58 -16.78
C TRP A 185 -18.48 4.78 -17.05
N LEU A 186 -18.51 3.94 -18.09
CA LEU A 186 -19.70 3.14 -18.43
C LEU A 186 -19.90 1.98 -17.45
N ASP A 187 -18.81 1.35 -17.01
CA ASP A 187 -18.87 0.28 -16.02
C ASP A 187 -18.56 0.84 -14.63
N PHE A 188 -19.56 1.02 -13.75
CA PHE A 188 -19.33 1.69 -12.45
C PHE A 188 -18.38 0.96 -11.49
N THR A 189 -18.28 -0.37 -11.57
CA THR A 189 -17.52 -1.17 -10.59
C THR A 189 -16.54 -2.15 -11.20
N TRP A 190 -16.46 -2.25 -12.54
CA TRP A 190 -15.56 -3.18 -13.19
C TRP A 190 -14.11 -2.64 -13.19
N GLN A 191 -13.15 -3.53 -12.92
CA GLN A 191 -11.73 -3.22 -12.82
C GLN A 191 -10.89 -4.39 -13.34
N PRO A 192 -9.85 -4.14 -14.16
CA PRO A 192 -8.96 -5.18 -14.69
C PRO A 192 -7.87 -5.55 -13.67
N ILE A 193 -8.26 -6.29 -12.63
CA ILE A 193 -7.39 -6.60 -11.48
C ILE A 193 -6.08 -7.31 -11.87
N ASP A 194 -6.10 -8.18 -12.88
CA ASP A 194 -4.89 -8.90 -13.32
C ASP A 194 -3.90 -8.01 -14.08
N GLU A 195 -4.41 -7.04 -14.85
CA GLU A 195 -3.57 -6.04 -15.52
C GLU A 195 -2.98 -5.04 -14.52
N ILE A 196 -3.76 -4.67 -13.48
CA ILE A 196 -3.29 -3.85 -12.37
C ILE A 196 -2.19 -4.59 -11.60
N TYR A 197 -2.37 -5.88 -11.35
CA TYR A 197 -1.37 -6.75 -10.72
C TYR A 197 -0.08 -6.83 -11.53
N SER A 198 -0.17 -7.07 -12.84
CA SER A 198 1.04 -7.16 -13.69
C SER A 198 1.77 -5.83 -13.83
N TYR A 199 1.06 -4.70 -13.69
CA TYR A 199 1.64 -3.37 -13.84
C TYR A 199 2.18 -2.76 -12.53
N PHE A 200 1.42 -2.82 -11.44
CA PHE A 200 1.76 -2.18 -10.17
C PHE A 200 2.23 -3.16 -9.09
N GLY A 201 1.90 -4.45 -9.22
CA GLY A 201 2.21 -5.49 -8.24
C GLY A 201 1.08 -5.79 -7.26
N THR A 202 1.34 -6.73 -6.35
CA THR A 202 0.32 -7.31 -5.44
C THR A 202 -0.38 -6.29 -4.55
N LYS A 203 0.37 -5.44 -3.84
CA LYS A 203 -0.17 -4.58 -2.78
C LYS A 203 -1.25 -3.62 -3.32
N ILE A 204 -0.98 -3.00 -4.46
CA ILE A 204 -1.91 -2.09 -5.15
C ILE A 204 -3.08 -2.86 -5.79
N ALA A 205 -2.82 -4.02 -6.39
CA ALA A 205 -3.89 -4.85 -6.95
C ALA A 205 -4.87 -5.36 -5.89
N THR A 206 -4.37 -5.74 -4.71
CA THR A 206 -5.18 -6.15 -3.56
C THR A 206 -6.04 -4.99 -3.05
N TYR A 207 -5.52 -3.76 -3.00
CA TYR A 207 -6.31 -2.57 -2.67
C TYR A 207 -7.46 -2.33 -3.64
N PHE A 208 -7.20 -2.28 -4.94
CA PHE A 208 -8.27 -2.08 -5.93
C PHE A 208 -9.27 -3.25 -5.97
N ALA A 209 -8.80 -4.47 -5.71
CA ALA A 209 -9.68 -5.62 -5.56
C ALA A 209 -10.59 -5.53 -4.33
N PHE A 210 -10.08 -4.96 -3.22
CA PHE A 210 -10.84 -4.66 -2.00
C PHE A 210 -11.84 -3.54 -2.25
N LEU A 211 -11.38 -2.38 -2.72
CA LEU A 211 -12.20 -1.23 -3.05
C LEU A 211 -13.33 -1.61 -4.02
N GLY A 212 -13.01 -2.34 -5.10
CA GLY A 212 -14.02 -2.78 -6.05
C GLY A 212 -15.03 -3.77 -5.47
N MET A 213 -14.62 -4.64 -4.55
CA MET A 213 -15.56 -5.52 -3.85
C MET A 213 -16.44 -4.72 -2.88
N TYR A 214 -15.83 -3.80 -2.13
CA TYR A 214 -16.50 -2.94 -1.18
C TYR A 214 -17.57 -2.09 -1.86
N THR A 215 -17.26 -1.41 -2.96
CA THR A 215 -18.24 -0.62 -3.75
C THR A 215 -19.40 -1.47 -4.24
N ARG A 216 -19.13 -2.69 -4.76
CA ARG A 216 -20.20 -3.61 -5.21
C ARG A 216 -21.10 -4.05 -4.07
N TRP A 217 -20.53 -4.35 -2.92
CA TRP A 217 -21.27 -4.81 -1.75
C TRP A 217 -22.04 -3.68 -1.08
N LEU A 218 -21.57 -2.44 -1.15
CA LEU A 218 -22.27 -1.26 -0.61
C LEU A 218 -23.64 -1.00 -1.26
N PHE A 219 -23.86 -1.47 -2.50
CA PHE A 219 -25.17 -1.34 -3.13
C PHE A 219 -26.29 -2.04 -2.35
N PHE A 220 -26.00 -3.15 -1.65
CA PHE A 220 -27.01 -3.85 -0.84
C PHE A 220 -27.58 -2.97 0.30
N PRO A 221 -26.76 -2.44 1.23
CA PRO A 221 -27.25 -1.53 2.26
C PRO A 221 -27.66 -0.17 1.70
N ALA A 222 -27.12 0.29 0.57
CA ALA A 222 -27.58 1.53 -0.06
C ALA A 222 -29.04 1.43 -0.55
N VAL A 223 -29.40 0.33 -1.22
CA VAL A 223 -30.78 0.09 -1.69
C VAL A 223 -31.73 -0.05 -0.52
N PHE A 224 -31.36 -0.81 0.52
CA PHE A 224 -32.21 -0.93 1.70
C PHE A 224 -32.31 0.41 2.45
N GLY A 225 -31.19 1.12 2.64
CA GLY A 225 -31.18 2.46 3.25
C GLY A 225 -32.07 3.45 2.52
N LEU A 226 -32.06 3.45 1.18
CA LEU A 226 -32.98 4.25 0.37
C LEU A 226 -34.45 3.83 0.56
N ALA A 227 -34.73 2.53 0.60
CA ALA A 227 -36.08 2.01 0.85
C ALA A 227 -36.63 2.46 2.21
N THR A 228 -35.79 2.54 3.26
CA THR A 228 -36.22 3.03 4.58
C THR A 228 -36.70 4.48 4.60
N GLN A 229 -36.30 5.30 3.61
CA GLN A 229 -36.69 6.71 3.51
C GLN A 229 -37.84 6.95 2.54
N LEU A 230 -37.96 6.13 1.49
CA LEU A 230 -38.97 6.30 0.44
C LEU A 230 -40.28 5.57 0.76
N ILE A 231 -40.23 4.51 1.56
CA ILE A 231 -41.39 3.69 1.90
C ILE A 231 -41.85 4.05 3.31
N ASP A 232 -43.11 4.42 3.45
CA ASP A 232 -43.76 4.53 4.75
C ASP A 232 -44.31 3.15 5.17
N PHE A 233 -43.74 2.59 6.24
CA PHE A 233 -44.12 1.27 6.76
C PHE A 233 -45.29 1.33 7.75
N GLY A 234 -45.90 2.51 7.94
CA GLY A 234 -47.05 2.70 8.82
C GLY A 234 -46.73 2.26 10.25
N SER A 235 -47.49 1.30 10.78
CA SER A 235 -47.28 0.78 12.14
C SER A 235 -45.97 0.01 12.32
N LEU A 236 -45.33 -0.47 11.25
CA LEU A 236 -44.08 -1.24 11.37
C LEU A 236 -42.83 -0.35 11.39
N GLN A 237 -42.98 0.98 11.32
CA GLN A 237 -41.86 1.92 11.23
C GLN A 237 -40.86 1.78 12.39
N TRP A 238 -41.34 1.48 13.60
CA TRP A 238 -40.46 1.26 14.75
C TRP A 238 -39.55 0.03 14.59
N LEU A 239 -39.88 -0.95 13.75
CA LEU A 239 -39.10 -2.17 13.54
C LEU A 239 -38.08 -2.01 12.40
N VAL A 240 -38.32 -1.07 11.48
CA VAL A 240 -37.53 -0.88 10.26
C VAL A 240 -36.07 -0.57 10.59
N LEU A 241 -35.82 0.32 11.55
CA LEU A 241 -34.46 0.76 11.87
C LEU A 241 -33.61 -0.31 12.58
N PRO A 242 -34.12 -1.04 13.60
CA PRO A 242 -33.44 -2.22 14.14
C PRO A 242 -33.21 -3.30 13.09
N ALA A 243 -34.19 -3.56 12.22
CA ALA A 243 -34.05 -4.55 11.15
C ALA A 243 -32.96 -4.14 10.13
N PHE A 244 -32.91 -2.86 9.75
CA PHE A 244 -31.86 -2.31 8.91
C PHE A 244 -30.48 -2.46 9.56
N PHE A 245 -30.37 -2.19 10.85
CA PHE A 245 -29.11 -2.34 11.58
C PHE A 245 -28.64 -3.79 11.65
N ILE A 246 -29.52 -4.74 12.00
CA ILE A 246 -29.20 -6.18 12.00
C ILE A 246 -28.73 -6.62 10.61
N PHE A 247 -29.40 -6.13 9.56
CA PHE A 247 -28.99 -6.37 8.18
C PHE A 247 -27.60 -5.80 7.88
N VAL A 248 -27.31 -4.55 8.26
CA VAL A 248 -26.01 -3.89 8.03
C VAL A 248 -24.88 -4.62 8.76
N ILE A 249 -25.07 -5.04 10.01
CA ILE A 249 -24.07 -5.83 10.75
C ILE A 249 -23.83 -7.18 10.06
N SER A 250 -24.91 -7.87 9.69
CA SER A 250 -24.81 -9.14 8.97
C SER A 250 -24.05 -8.96 7.66
N TRP A 251 -24.41 -7.93 6.89
CA TRP A 251 -23.74 -7.54 5.66
C TRP A 251 -22.24 -7.31 5.87
N ALA A 252 -21.84 -6.56 6.91
CA ALA A 252 -20.43 -6.27 7.18
C ALA A 252 -19.64 -7.54 7.53
N VAL A 253 -20.24 -8.44 8.34
CA VAL A 253 -19.64 -9.74 8.66
C VAL A 253 -19.46 -10.58 7.40
N PHE A 254 -20.49 -10.67 6.55
CA PHE A 254 -20.40 -11.39 5.28
C PHE A 254 -19.36 -10.76 4.35
N PHE A 255 -19.37 -9.45 4.19
CA PHE A 255 -18.42 -8.73 3.35
C PHE A 255 -16.98 -9.06 3.73
N LEU A 256 -16.63 -8.98 5.02
CA LEU A 256 -15.26 -9.27 5.48
C LEU A 256 -14.87 -10.75 5.30
N GLN A 257 -15.81 -11.69 5.47
CA GLN A 257 -15.54 -13.11 5.25
C GLN A 257 -15.36 -13.45 3.77
N PHE A 258 -16.26 -12.93 2.92
CA PHE A 258 -16.13 -13.09 1.48
C PHE A 258 -14.90 -12.39 0.93
N TRP A 259 -14.44 -11.30 1.58
CA TRP A 259 -13.19 -10.66 1.25
C TRP A 259 -12.00 -11.60 1.52
N LYS A 260 -11.91 -12.22 2.72
CA LYS A 260 -10.86 -13.21 3.02
C LYS A 260 -10.83 -14.33 1.97
N ARG A 261 -12.01 -14.83 1.60
CA ARG A 261 -12.19 -15.85 0.55
C ARG A 261 -11.73 -15.38 -0.83
N LYS A 262 -12.07 -14.14 -1.21
CA LYS A 262 -11.62 -13.53 -2.47
C LYS A 262 -10.11 -13.29 -2.48
N ASN A 263 -9.53 -12.84 -1.37
CA ASN A 263 -8.10 -12.62 -1.24
C ASN A 263 -7.33 -13.93 -1.42
N SER A 264 -7.76 -15.02 -0.76
CA SER A 264 -7.19 -16.35 -0.95
C SER A 264 -7.27 -16.83 -2.42
N ALA A 265 -8.41 -16.60 -3.07
CA ALA A 265 -8.58 -16.90 -4.50
C ALA A 265 -7.62 -16.11 -5.40
N LEU A 266 -7.40 -14.81 -5.12
CA LEU A 266 -6.49 -13.95 -5.89
C LEU A 266 -5.03 -14.36 -5.71
N LEU A 267 -4.60 -14.65 -4.47
CA LEU A 267 -3.24 -15.14 -4.21
C LEU A 267 -2.96 -16.45 -4.94
N ALA A 268 -3.90 -17.39 -4.89
CA ALA A 268 -3.78 -18.66 -5.62
C ALA A 268 -3.73 -18.45 -7.14
N ARG A 269 -4.52 -17.49 -7.66
CA ARG A 269 -4.52 -17.14 -9.09
C ARG A 269 -3.21 -16.49 -9.55
N TRP A 270 -2.56 -15.72 -8.69
CA TRP A 270 -1.26 -15.10 -8.95
C TRP A 270 -0.07 -16.02 -8.63
N GLY A 271 -0.32 -17.26 -8.20
CA GLY A 271 0.72 -18.24 -7.86
C GLY A 271 1.55 -17.83 -6.64
N ILE A 272 1.00 -17.02 -5.74
CA ILE A 272 1.68 -16.60 -4.51
C ILE A 272 1.32 -17.60 -3.43
N ASN A 273 2.20 -18.57 -3.21
CA ASN A 273 2.07 -19.48 -2.08
C ASN A 273 2.38 -18.73 -0.78
N CYS A 274 1.48 -18.84 0.20
CA CYS A 274 1.62 -18.22 1.51
C CYS A 274 2.69 -18.88 2.40
N SER A 275 3.89 -19.20 1.90
CA SER A 275 5.05 -19.48 2.77
C SER A 275 5.85 -18.19 3.00
N LEU A 276 5.19 -17.17 3.57
CA LEU A 276 5.85 -15.92 3.98
C LEU A 276 6.98 -16.18 5.01
N SER A 277 6.92 -17.32 5.72
CA SER A 277 7.97 -17.80 6.63
C SER A 277 9.27 -18.19 5.90
N GLU A 278 9.22 -18.59 4.64
CA GLU A 278 10.40 -19.04 3.89
C GLU A 278 11.04 -17.88 3.10
N TYR A 279 10.26 -16.88 2.68
CA TYR A 279 10.81 -15.62 2.13
C TYR A 279 11.51 -14.76 3.20
N LYS A 280 11.06 -14.83 4.46
CA LYS A 280 11.70 -14.16 5.62
C LYS A 280 13.13 -14.64 5.87
N ASN A 281 13.43 -15.89 5.52
CA ASN A 281 14.77 -16.41 5.67
C ASN A 281 15.71 -15.89 4.58
N LEU A 282 15.23 -15.61 3.36
CA LEU A 282 16.10 -15.16 2.25
C LEU A 282 16.63 -13.73 2.44
N ASP A 283 15.80 -12.79 2.95
CA ASP A 283 16.25 -11.42 3.28
C ASP A 283 17.17 -11.40 4.52
N ASN A 284 16.97 -12.32 5.46
CA ASN A 284 17.83 -12.46 6.65
C ASN A 284 19.14 -13.22 6.34
N GLU A 285 19.11 -14.22 5.44
CA GLU A 285 20.27 -15.03 5.04
C GLU A 285 21.27 -14.23 4.20
N LEU A 286 20.79 -13.29 3.37
CA LEU A 286 21.69 -12.40 2.61
C LEU A 286 22.49 -11.46 3.54
N GLY A 287 21.98 -11.19 4.74
CA GLY A 287 22.69 -10.46 5.79
C GLY A 287 23.54 -11.34 6.71
N SER A 288 23.28 -12.65 6.79
CA SER A 288 23.92 -13.56 7.75
C SER A 288 24.95 -14.53 7.13
N LEU A 289 25.28 -14.37 5.84
CA LEU A 289 26.24 -15.21 5.11
C LEU A 289 27.69 -15.13 5.64
N GLY A 290 27.93 -14.42 6.74
CA GLY A 290 29.22 -14.36 7.44
C GLY A 290 29.43 -15.38 8.57
N ASP A 291 28.37 -16.02 9.11
CA ASP A 291 28.48 -16.67 10.44
C ASP A 291 27.97 -18.13 10.53
N SER A 292 27.61 -18.77 9.41
CA SER A 292 26.92 -20.08 9.49
C SER A 292 27.80 -21.34 9.54
N LEU A 293 29.13 -21.21 9.51
CA LEU A 293 30.04 -22.36 9.57
C LEU A 293 30.60 -22.55 10.98
N THR A 294 29.79 -22.98 11.97
CA THR A 294 30.28 -23.56 13.26
C THR A 294 29.19 -24.06 14.23
N ILE A 295 27.97 -24.43 13.79
CA ILE A 295 26.92 -24.83 14.74
C ILE A 295 26.23 -26.15 14.35
N GLU A 296 26.96 -27.25 14.45
CA GLU A 296 26.36 -28.56 14.74
C GLU A 296 27.14 -29.18 15.90
N GLU A 297 26.52 -29.19 17.10
CA GLU A 297 26.67 -30.21 18.18
C GLU A 297 26.25 -29.72 19.59
N LYS A 298 25.93 -28.44 19.83
CA LYS A 298 25.49 -27.93 21.15
C LYS A 298 24.06 -27.38 21.18
N LYS A 299 23.00 -28.21 21.12
CA LYS A 299 21.61 -27.69 21.23
C LYS A 299 20.64 -28.67 21.88
N PHE A 300 20.63 -28.76 23.22
CA PHE A 300 19.42 -29.23 23.94
C PHE A 300 19.21 -28.54 25.30
N ALA A 301 20.26 -28.09 26.01
CA ALA A 301 20.13 -27.38 27.28
C ALA A 301 19.97 -25.84 27.14
N ASP A 302 20.65 -25.21 26.16
CA ASP A 302 20.67 -23.74 25.99
C ASP A 302 19.37 -23.18 25.40
N VAL A 303 18.62 -24.03 24.67
CA VAL A 303 17.36 -23.67 24.01
C VAL A 303 16.30 -23.18 25.00
N SER A 304 16.25 -23.70 26.24
CA SER A 304 15.25 -23.24 27.22
C SER A 304 15.59 -21.87 27.84
N ALA A 305 16.88 -21.55 27.96
CA ALA A 305 17.35 -20.28 28.49
C ALA A 305 17.23 -19.17 27.44
N GLU A 306 17.56 -19.48 26.19
CA GLU A 306 17.31 -18.60 25.04
C GLU A 306 15.82 -18.34 24.84
N LYS A 307 14.95 -19.37 24.91
CA LYS A 307 13.49 -19.20 24.84
C LYS A 307 12.98 -18.27 25.94
N ARG A 308 13.46 -18.40 27.18
CA ARG A 308 13.08 -17.50 28.29
C ARG A 308 13.56 -16.06 28.09
N LYS A 309 14.78 -15.86 27.56
CA LYS A 309 15.30 -14.53 27.21
C LYS A 309 14.50 -13.90 26.07
N LEU A 310 14.18 -14.67 25.03
CA LEU A 310 13.37 -14.23 23.90
C LEU A 310 11.96 -13.85 24.36
N GLN A 311 11.31 -14.71 25.14
CA GLN A 311 9.98 -14.45 25.70
C GLN A 311 9.98 -13.18 26.57
N ARG A 312 11.01 -12.97 27.41
CA ARG A 312 11.14 -11.74 28.20
C ARG A 312 11.30 -10.50 27.32
N ASN A 313 12.11 -10.59 26.26
CA ASN A 313 12.29 -9.48 25.32
C ASN A 313 11.00 -9.17 24.55
N GLU A 314 10.21 -10.19 24.22
CA GLU A 314 8.88 -10.03 23.62
C GLU A 314 7.91 -9.34 24.57
N TRP A 315 7.82 -9.78 25.83
CA TRP A 315 6.98 -9.14 26.85
C TRP A 315 7.38 -7.70 27.12
N PHE A 316 8.69 -7.42 27.19
CA PHE A 316 9.19 -6.06 27.33
C PHE A 316 8.80 -5.20 26.12
N GLY A 317 8.92 -5.75 24.89
CA GLY A 317 8.43 -5.10 23.68
C GLY A 317 6.92 -4.83 23.70
N VAL A 318 6.11 -5.78 24.18
CA VAL A 318 4.66 -5.60 24.37
C VAL A 318 4.37 -4.45 25.34
N LEU A 319 5.06 -4.41 26.49
CA LEU A 319 4.86 -3.38 27.51
C LEU A 319 5.22 -1.98 26.97
N LEU A 320 6.31 -1.86 26.22
CA LEU A 320 6.69 -0.61 25.56
C LEU A 320 5.62 -0.16 24.56
N ARG A 321 5.04 -1.08 23.78
CA ARG A 321 3.92 -0.78 22.87
C ARG A 321 2.70 -0.29 23.62
N ILE A 322 2.31 -0.93 24.72
CA ILE A 322 1.17 -0.51 25.56
C ILE A 322 1.41 0.89 26.12
N ARG A 323 2.60 1.14 26.69
CA ARG A 323 2.98 2.46 27.21
C ARG A 323 2.89 3.53 26.13
N ASN A 324 3.51 3.29 24.96
CA ASN A 324 3.52 4.24 23.86
C ASN A 324 2.10 4.49 23.32
N ASN A 325 1.27 3.45 23.20
CA ASN A 325 -0.14 3.59 22.82
C ASN A 325 -0.93 4.40 23.87
N GLY A 326 -0.68 4.17 25.16
CA GLY A 326 -1.29 4.94 26.25
C GLY A 326 -0.93 6.42 26.21
N ILE A 327 0.34 6.75 25.92
CA ILE A 327 0.79 8.14 25.73
C ILE A 327 0.05 8.81 24.57
N ILE A 328 -0.10 8.10 23.45
CA ILE A 328 -0.83 8.62 22.28
C ILE A 328 -2.30 8.86 22.62
N VAL A 329 -2.98 7.89 23.25
CA VAL A 329 -4.39 8.03 23.64
C VAL A 329 -4.59 9.19 24.62
N LEU A 330 -3.73 9.32 25.62
CA LEU A 330 -3.79 10.43 26.57
C LEU A 330 -3.56 11.78 25.88
N ALA A 331 -2.57 11.86 25.00
CA ALA A 331 -2.29 13.07 24.23
C ALA A 331 -3.48 13.45 23.33
N ILE A 332 -4.15 12.48 22.70
CA ILE A 332 -5.36 12.71 21.93
C ILE A 332 -6.45 13.29 22.83
N ILE A 333 -6.77 12.65 23.95
CA ILE A 333 -7.86 13.12 24.83
C ILE A 333 -7.59 14.54 25.32
N CYS A 334 -6.36 14.84 25.75
CA CYS A 334 -6.00 16.15 26.26
C CYS A 334 -5.99 17.27 25.20
N LEU A 335 -5.69 16.95 23.94
CA LEU A 335 -5.59 17.96 22.87
C LEU A 335 -6.88 18.08 22.04
N GLN A 336 -7.54 16.96 21.76
CA GLN A 336 -8.67 16.86 20.84
C GLN A 336 -9.99 17.26 21.51
N LEU A 337 -10.23 16.78 22.74
CA LEU A 337 -11.49 16.99 23.44
C LEU A 337 -11.78 18.48 23.72
N PRO A 338 -10.81 19.31 24.17
CA PRO A 338 -11.06 20.74 24.36
C PRO A 338 -11.37 21.47 23.06
N PHE A 339 -10.76 21.07 21.94
CA PHE A 339 -11.00 21.68 20.63
C PHE A 339 -12.41 21.37 20.11
N GLU A 340 -12.89 20.15 20.35
CA GLU A 340 -14.27 19.75 20.04
C GLU A 340 -15.30 20.50 20.88
N LEU A 341 -15.01 20.68 22.18
CA LEU A 341 -15.88 21.46 23.06
C LEU A 341 -15.93 22.94 22.62
N ALA A 342 -14.79 23.51 22.26
CA ALA A 342 -14.72 24.87 21.73
C ALA A 342 -15.48 25.00 20.39
N TYR A 343 -15.37 24.01 19.50
CA TYR A 343 -16.14 23.96 18.26
C TYR A 343 -17.65 23.89 18.52
N ALA A 344 -18.10 23.03 19.42
CA ALA A 344 -19.51 22.90 19.77
C ALA A 344 -20.09 24.21 20.29
N HIS A 345 -19.39 24.88 21.21
CA HIS A 345 -19.80 26.18 21.74
C HIS A 345 -19.84 27.27 20.66
N LEU A 346 -18.86 27.31 19.76
CA LEU A 346 -18.83 28.28 18.67
C LEU A 346 -19.89 27.99 17.60
N TYR A 347 -20.22 26.71 17.38
CA TYR A 347 -21.28 26.29 16.48
C TYR A 347 -22.66 26.76 16.98
N GLU A 348 -22.92 26.65 18.29
CA GLU A 348 -24.16 27.14 18.91
C GLU A 348 -24.31 28.67 18.83
N ILE A 349 -23.21 29.42 19.00
CA ILE A 349 -23.21 30.90 18.91
C ILE A 349 -23.45 31.39 17.47
N THR A 350 -23.09 30.58 16.48
CA THR A 350 -23.14 31.01 15.08
C THR A 350 -24.56 30.91 14.52
N GLU A 351 -25.17 32.05 14.20
CA GLU A 351 -26.56 32.13 13.73
C GLU A 351 -26.75 31.81 12.23
N THR A 352 -25.74 32.04 11.39
CA THR A 352 -25.87 31.86 9.93
C THR A 352 -25.33 30.51 9.45
N GLU A 353 -26.11 29.82 8.60
CA GLU A 353 -25.75 28.52 8.02
C GLU A 353 -24.40 28.56 7.28
N VAL A 354 -24.15 29.62 6.51
CA VAL A 354 -22.89 29.77 5.76
C VAL A 354 -21.68 29.81 6.70
N MET A 355 -21.80 30.51 7.83
CA MET A 355 -20.72 30.58 8.82
C MET A 355 -20.51 29.25 9.52
N ARG A 356 -21.56 28.43 9.70
CA ARG A 356 -21.43 27.04 10.25
C ARG A 356 -20.64 26.13 9.31
N TYR A 357 -20.90 26.20 8.01
CA TYR A 357 -20.10 25.46 7.01
C TYR A 357 -18.64 25.94 6.97
N LEU A 358 -18.42 27.25 7.00
CA LEU A 358 -17.07 27.83 7.02
C LEU A 358 -16.31 27.43 8.30
N LEU A 359 -16.97 27.52 9.45
CA LEU A 359 -16.42 27.10 10.74
C LEU A 359 -16.02 25.63 10.71
N THR A 360 -16.89 24.78 10.17
CA THR A 360 -16.63 23.33 10.03
C THR A 360 -15.44 23.07 9.11
N ALA A 361 -15.32 23.79 7.98
CA ALA A 361 -14.17 23.67 7.10
C ALA A 361 -12.86 24.08 7.78
N VAL A 362 -12.84 25.21 8.50
CA VAL A 362 -11.67 25.69 9.27
C VAL A 362 -11.29 24.67 10.35
N TYR A 363 -12.28 24.16 11.07
CA TYR A 363 -12.09 23.14 12.11
C TYR A 363 -11.47 21.86 11.53
N LEU A 364 -11.98 21.36 10.39
CA LEU A 364 -11.43 20.15 9.75
C LEU A 364 -9.98 20.35 9.30
N VAL A 365 -9.64 21.51 8.73
CA VAL A 365 -8.26 21.85 8.34
C VAL A 365 -7.35 21.94 9.57
N ALA A 366 -7.83 22.56 10.66
CA ALA A 366 -7.07 22.70 11.89
C ALA A 366 -6.75 21.33 12.51
N ILE A 367 -7.74 20.44 12.61
CA ILE A 367 -7.50 19.10 13.15
C ILE A 367 -6.60 18.28 12.24
N GLN A 368 -6.76 18.36 10.92
CA GLN A 368 -5.84 17.68 10.00
C GLN A 368 -4.37 18.07 10.23
N TYR A 369 -4.11 19.33 10.60
CA TYR A 369 -2.78 19.79 11.00
C TYR A 369 -2.30 19.14 12.31
N TYR A 370 -3.13 19.11 13.35
CA TYR A 370 -2.79 18.45 14.63
C TYR A 370 -2.57 16.94 14.46
N THR A 371 -3.40 16.26 13.69
CA THR A 371 -3.25 14.82 13.42
C THR A 371 -1.95 14.53 12.67
N ARG A 372 -1.51 15.40 11.75
CA ARG A 372 -0.19 15.29 11.12
C ARG A 372 0.96 15.43 12.12
N ILE A 373 0.83 16.29 13.13
CA ILE A 373 1.81 16.39 14.22
C ILE A 373 1.82 15.10 15.04
N GLY A 374 0.64 14.59 15.44
CA GLY A 374 0.52 13.31 16.14
C GLY A 374 1.11 12.13 15.36
N GLY A 375 0.97 12.14 14.03
CA GLY A 375 1.59 11.17 13.12
C GLY A 375 3.12 11.21 13.18
N LYS A 376 3.74 12.41 13.14
CA LYS A 376 5.20 12.56 13.28
C LYS A 376 5.70 12.05 14.63
N VAL A 377 4.97 12.33 15.71
CA VAL A 377 5.26 11.80 17.05
C VAL A 377 5.17 10.27 17.04
N SER A 378 4.18 9.69 16.37
CA SER A 378 4.01 8.24 16.25
C SER A 378 5.19 7.57 15.54
N VAL A 379 5.68 8.16 14.44
CA VAL A 379 6.89 7.67 13.74
C VAL A 379 8.11 7.71 14.64
N ASN A 380 8.28 8.78 15.44
CA ASN A 380 9.38 8.87 16.39
C ASN A 380 9.27 7.81 17.50
N LEU A 381 8.06 7.56 18.01
CA LEU A 381 7.81 6.55 19.05
C LEU A 381 8.16 5.13 18.60
N ILE A 382 7.96 4.81 17.32
CA ILE A 382 8.28 3.48 16.75
C ILE A 382 9.78 3.22 16.73
N LYS A 383 10.62 4.25 16.59
CA LYS A 383 12.08 4.08 16.69
C LYS A 383 12.52 3.56 18.07
N TYR A 384 11.70 3.81 19.09
CA TYR A 384 11.92 3.30 20.45
C TYR A 384 11.17 1.99 20.72
N GLU A 385 10.43 1.45 19.74
CA GLU A 385 9.79 0.13 19.83
C GLU A 385 10.75 -0.93 19.31
N ASN A 386 11.07 -1.91 20.16
CA ASN A 386 11.86 -3.06 19.76
C ASN A 386 11.00 -4.01 18.91
N ASN A 387 10.88 -3.72 17.62
CA ASN A 387 10.13 -4.52 16.66
C ASN A 387 11.07 -5.49 15.92
N GLN A 388 10.61 -6.74 15.74
CA GLN A 388 11.42 -7.80 15.12
C GLN A 388 11.64 -7.64 13.60
N GLY A 389 10.91 -6.73 12.92
CA GLY A 389 11.05 -6.50 11.48
C GLY A 389 10.19 -5.36 10.93
N GLU A 390 10.42 -4.99 9.66
CA GLU A 390 9.76 -3.86 8.99
C GLU A 390 8.24 -4.00 8.96
N GLU A 391 7.70 -5.19 8.63
CA GLU A 391 6.25 -5.43 8.57
C GLU A 391 5.57 -5.21 9.94
N SER A 392 6.21 -5.64 11.04
CA SER A 392 5.71 -5.42 12.39
C SER A 392 5.75 -3.95 12.78
N SER A 393 6.81 -3.23 12.39
CA SER A 393 6.92 -1.79 12.63
C SER A 393 5.86 -1.01 11.84
N SER A 394 5.65 -1.37 10.57
CA SER A 394 4.62 -0.78 9.74
C SER A 394 3.22 -1.07 10.27
N ALA A 395 2.93 -2.30 10.73
CA ALA A 395 1.66 -2.63 11.37
C ALA A 395 1.43 -1.83 12.67
N SER A 396 2.45 -1.67 13.52
CA SER A 396 2.39 -0.84 14.73
C SER A 396 2.10 0.63 14.40
N LEU A 397 2.72 1.16 13.33
CA LEU A 397 2.45 2.50 12.82
C LEU A 397 0.99 2.65 12.41
N VAL A 398 0.48 1.68 11.66
CA VAL A 398 -0.90 1.68 11.16
C VAL A 398 -1.89 1.79 12.32
N TYR A 399 -1.74 0.99 13.38
CA TYR A 399 -2.64 1.06 14.54
C TYR A 399 -2.58 2.40 15.28
N LYS A 400 -1.38 2.96 15.47
CA LYS A 400 -1.19 4.25 16.16
C LYS A 400 -1.80 5.42 15.40
N VAL A 401 -1.49 5.50 14.11
CA VAL A 401 -2.01 6.57 13.25
C VAL A 401 -3.50 6.40 13.05
N PHE A 402 -4.00 5.17 12.82
CA PHE A 402 -5.44 4.92 12.79
C PHE A 402 -6.12 5.38 14.08
N GLY A 403 -5.56 5.09 15.26
CA GLY A 403 -6.13 5.54 16.53
C GLY A 403 -6.26 7.07 16.64
N LEU A 404 -5.26 7.82 16.15
CA LEU A 404 -5.30 9.29 16.07
C LEU A 404 -6.45 9.77 15.18
N TYR A 405 -6.53 9.25 13.95
CA TYR A 405 -7.56 9.64 12.99
C TYR A 405 -8.96 9.17 13.41
N PHE A 406 -9.08 7.99 14.00
CA PHE A 406 -10.33 7.46 14.55
C PHE A 406 -10.87 8.39 15.63
N MET A 407 -10.05 8.69 16.64
CA MET A 407 -10.48 9.61 17.70
C MET A 407 -10.79 10.98 17.13
N GLN A 408 -10.00 11.48 16.18
CA GLN A 408 -10.29 12.73 15.49
C GLN A 408 -11.69 12.75 14.86
N SER A 409 -12.01 11.73 14.07
CA SER A 409 -13.20 11.77 13.22
C SER A 409 -14.47 11.53 14.02
N TYR A 410 -14.39 10.71 15.07
CA TYR A 410 -15.57 10.21 15.76
C TYR A 410 -15.81 10.79 17.15
N ILE A 411 -14.82 11.38 17.83
CA ILE A 411 -15.02 11.87 19.21
C ILE A 411 -16.13 12.93 19.28
N GLY A 412 -16.14 13.90 18.37
CA GLY A 412 -17.21 14.90 18.30
C GLY A 412 -18.58 14.29 17.98
N LEU A 413 -18.63 13.25 17.15
CA LEU A 413 -19.89 12.56 16.83
C LEU A 413 -20.41 11.75 18.04
N PHE A 414 -19.53 11.08 18.77
CA PHE A 414 -19.89 10.37 20.01
C PHE A 414 -20.37 11.34 21.09
N TYR A 415 -19.79 12.54 21.16
CA TYR A 415 -20.24 13.60 22.07
C TYR A 415 -21.68 14.01 21.77
N HIS A 416 -22.02 14.31 20.52
CA HIS A 416 -23.39 14.68 20.13
C HIS A 416 -24.37 13.51 20.32
N ALA A 417 -23.96 12.29 19.96
CA ALA A 417 -24.80 11.10 20.09
C ALA A 417 -25.12 10.75 21.55
N SER A 418 -24.12 10.77 22.44
CA SER A 418 -24.26 10.21 23.80
C SER A 418 -24.68 11.26 24.83
N LEU A 419 -24.17 12.50 24.71
CA LEU A 419 -24.38 13.54 25.72
C LEU A 419 -25.58 14.43 25.37
N TYR A 420 -25.64 14.93 24.13
CA TYR A 420 -26.71 15.85 23.68
C TYR A 420 -28.02 15.10 23.36
N ARG A 421 -27.92 13.80 23.00
CA ARG A 421 -29.06 12.92 22.67
C ARG A 421 -29.99 13.46 21.58
N ASP A 422 -29.51 14.37 20.74
CA ASP A 422 -30.26 14.90 19.61
C ASP A 422 -29.79 14.25 18.31
N ILE A 423 -30.63 13.37 17.77
CA ILE A 423 -30.36 12.60 16.55
C ILE A 423 -30.49 13.48 15.30
N LEU A 424 -31.32 14.53 15.33
CA LEU A 424 -31.47 15.46 14.22
C LEU A 424 -30.22 16.35 14.11
N ALA A 425 -29.75 16.88 15.23
CA ALA A 425 -28.48 17.62 15.27
C ALA A 425 -27.30 16.71 14.87
N LEU A 426 -27.25 15.48 15.39
CA LEU A 426 -26.24 14.49 14.99
C LEU A 426 -26.26 14.24 13.47
N ARG A 427 -27.44 14.04 12.89
CA ARG A 427 -27.60 13.84 11.43
C ARG A 427 -27.11 15.05 10.64
N GLN A 428 -27.41 16.26 11.08
CA GLN A 428 -26.93 17.48 10.42
C GLN A 428 -25.41 17.58 10.47
N VAL A 429 -24.80 17.42 11.65
CA VAL A 429 -23.34 17.45 11.83
C VAL A 429 -22.65 16.35 11.01
N LEU A 430 -23.22 15.15 10.98
CA LEU A 430 -22.73 14.02 10.19
C LEU A 430 -22.74 14.34 8.69
N ILE A 431 -23.84 14.86 8.17
CA ILE A 431 -23.99 15.23 6.74
C ILE A 431 -23.02 16.36 6.38
N GLN A 432 -22.94 17.39 7.22
CA GLN A 432 -22.02 18.51 7.02
C GLN A 432 -20.56 18.02 7.00
N ARG A 433 -20.15 17.24 8.01
CA ARG A 433 -18.79 16.69 8.08
C ARG A 433 -18.47 15.79 6.88
N LEU A 434 -19.39 14.92 6.46
CA LEU A 434 -19.20 14.03 5.30
C LEU A 434 -19.06 14.78 3.97
N ILE A 435 -19.95 15.74 3.70
CA ILE A 435 -19.90 16.51 2.45
C ILE A 435 -18.63 17.36 2.41
N VAL A 436 -18.33 18.07 3.51
CA VAL A 436 -17.16 18.94 3.57
C VAL A 436 -15.87 18.12 3.51
N SER A 437 -15.77 17.00 4.23
CA SER A 437 -14.58 16.13 4.16
C SER A 437 -14.39 15.60 2.73
N GLN A 438 -15.44 15.07 2.11
CA GLN A 438 -15.30 14.46 0.78
C GLN A 438 -14.91 15.46 -0.29
N VAL A 439 -15.46 16.67 -0.25
CA VAL A 439 -15.09 17.74 -1.20
C VAL A 439 -13.67 18.20 -0.93
N LEU A 440 -13.31 18.42 0.33
CA LEU A 440 -11.99 18.90 0.72
C LEU A 440 -10.90 17.88 0.38
N GLU A 441 -11.13 16.60 0.69
CA GLU A 441 -10.21 15.49 0.41
C GLU A 441 -10.00 15.33 -1.09
N ASN A 442 -11.07 15.20 -1.88
CA ASN A 442 -10.98 15.15 -3.34
C ASN A 442 -10.22 16.33 -3.94
N LEU A 443 -10.46 17.55 -3.44
CA LEU A 443 -9.76 18.75 -3.90
C LEU A 443 -8.28 18.72 -3.55
N ILE A 444 -7.95 18.41 -2.30
CA ILE A 444 -6.56 18.35 -1.80
C ILE A 444 -5.79 17.27 -2.55
N GLU A 445 -6.38 16.09 -2.68
CA GLU A 445 -5.75 14.92 -3.25
C GLU A 445 -5.44 15.07 -4.75
N ASN A 446 -6.38 15.65 -5.52
CA ASN A 446 -6.16 15.89 -6.96
C ASN A 446 -5.32 17.13 -7.23
N SER A 447 -5.49 18.19 -6.43
CA SER A 447 -4.82 19.47 -6.68
C SER A 447 -3.36 19.46 -6.24
N ILE A 448 -3.02 18.86 -5.09
CA ILE A 448 -1.65 18.92 -4.56
C ILE A 448 -0.62 18.27 -5.51
N PRO A 449 -0.82 17.04 -6.03
CA PRO A 449 0.13 16.42 -6.96
C PRO A 449 0.31 17.23 -8.23
N TYR A 450 -0.79 17.75 -8.78
CA TYR A 450 -0.78 18.58 -9.98
C TYR A 450 -0.03 19.90 -9.74
N LEU A 451 -0.33 20.60 -8.64
CA LEU A 451 0.35 21.84 -8.25
C LEU A 451 1.84 21.60 -8.00
N LYS A 452 2.21 20.52 -7.30
CA LYS A 452 3.61 20.15 -7.04
C LYS A 452 4.37 19.85 -8.33
N TYR A 453 3.75 19.14 -9.27
CA TYR A 453 4.32 18.91 -10.60
C TYR A 453 4.47 20.22 -11.38
N SER A 454 3.42 21.04 -11.43
CA SER A 454 3.40 22.32 -12.15
C SER A 454 4.46 23.27 -11.60
N TYR A 455 4.60 23.36 -10.29
CA TYR A 455 5.63 24.17 -9.61
C TYR A 455 7.05 23.68 -9.94
N LYS A 456 7.32 22.37 -9.83
CA LYS A 456 8.63 21.80 -10.20
C LYS A 456 8.95 22.01 -11.68
N LYS A 457 7.96 21.85 -12.56
CA LYS A 457 8.09 22.11 -14.00
C LYS A 457 8.39 23.58 -14.26
N TYR A 458 7.69 24.50 -13.60
CA TYR A 458 7.92 25.94 -13.70
C TYR A 458 9.37 26.29 -13.33
N ILE A 459 9.87 25.81 -12.19
CA ILE A 459 11.26 26.00 -11.78
C ILE A 459 12.24 25.47 -12.83
N ALA A 460 12.00 24.25 -13.34
CA ALA A 460 12.87 23.64 -14.35
C ALA A 460 12.91 24.44 -15.66
N VAL A 461 11.76 24.96 -16.11
CA VAL A 461 11.65 25.83 -17.29
C VAL A 461 12.34 27.16 -17.06
N HIS A 462 12.16 27.77 -15.89
CA HIS A 462 12.77 29.05 -15.56
C HIS A 462 14.30 28.95 -15.49
N LYS A 463 14.82 27.90 -14.85
CA LYS A 463 16.27 27.62 -14.81
C LYS A 463 16.85 27.45 -16.22
N LYS A 464 16.13 26.76 -17.12
CA LYS A 464 16.53 26.63 -18.53
C LYS A 464 16.60 27.96 -19.26
N LYS A 465 15.67 28.89 -18.99
CA LYS A 465 15.65 30.21 -19.64
C LYS A 465 16.90 31.00 -19.28
N HIS A 466 17.31 30.96 -18.01
CA HIS A 466 18.59 31.54 -17.57
C HIS A 466 19.82 30.86 -18.18
N GLU A 467 19.84 29.53 -18.31
CA GLU A 467 20.97 28.82 -18.95
C GLU A 467 21.10 29.10 -20.46
N LYS A 468 20.01 29.51 -21.12
CA LYS A 468 19.95 29.80 -22.57
C LYS A 468 20.51 31.16 -22.99
N GLU A 469 20.86 32.05 -22.07
CA GLU A 469 21.58 33.30 -22.39
C GLU A 469 23.08 33.06 -22.72
N SER A 470 23.53 31.80 -22.73
CA SER A 470 24.88 31.40 -23.14
C SER A 470 24.87 30.81 -24.57
N PRO A 471 25.75 31.26 -25.48
CA PRO A 471 25.58 31.07 -26.93
C PRO A 471 26.12 29.71 -27.39
N SER A 472 25.32 28.65 -27.32
CA SER A 472 25.58 27.43 -28.09
C SER A 472 24.39 26.46 -28.11
N GLY A 473 23.84 26.26 -29.31
CA GLY A 473 23.64 24.91 -29.86
C GLY A 473 22.45 24.08 -29.38
N LYS A 474 21.43 24.03 -30.24
CA LYS A 474 20.26 23.12 -30.27
C LYS A 474 19.20 23.34 -29.19
N SER A 475 17.96 23.52 -29.62
CA SER A 475 16.79 23.64 -28.75
C SER A 475 16.53 22.30 -28.05
N LEU A 476 17.23 22.03 -26.94
CA LEU A 476 16.92 20.87 -26.10
C LEU A 476 15.43 20.97 -25.75
N ARG A 477 14.59 20.08 -26.28
CA ARG A 477 13.13 20.12 -26.11
C ARG A 477 12.86 19.76 -24.64
N LEU A 478 12.14 20.61 -23.90
CA LEU A 478 11.73 20.30 -22.51
C LEU A 478 10.58 19.30 -22.60
N SER A 479 10.90 18.04 -22.90
CA SER A 479 9.85 17.07 -23.25
C SER A 479 10.27 15.60 -23.19
N THR A 480 11.47 15.23 -22.75
CA THR A 480 11.78 13.79 -22.69
C THR A 480 10.94 13.14 -21.61
N ARG A 481 10.42 11.95 -21.90
CA ARG A 481 9.39 11.32 -21.06
C ARG A 481 9.89 11.00 -19.65
N VAL A 482 11.13 10.53 -19.54
CA VAL A 482 11.79 10.25 -18.26
C VAL A 482 11.90 11.49 -17.39
N GLU A 483 12.12 12.65 -18.00
CA GLU A 483 12.15 13.93 -17.29
C GLU A 483 10.77 14.29 -16.72
N LYS A 484 9.70 14.08 -17.51
CA LYS A 484 8.33 14.29 -17.04
C LYS A 484 8.01 13.40 -15.84
N GLU A 485 8.36 12.12 -15.91
CA GLU A 485 8.16 11.16 -14.82
C GLU A 485 9.00 11.52 -13.59
N TYR A 486 10.26 11.92 -13.76
CA TYR A 486 11.13 12.33 -12.66
C TYR A 486 10.57 13.53 -11.87
N LEU A 487 9.91 14.48 -12.55
CA LEU A 487 9.32 15.66 -11.91
C LEU A 487 8.05 15.33 -11.11
N LYS A 488 7.36 14.23 -11.41
CA LYS A 488 6.16 13.81 -10.67
C LYS A 488 6.52 13.49 -9.21
N PRO A 489 5.59 13.68 -8.25
CA PRO A 489 5.79 13.20 -6.89
C PRO A 489 5.78 11.66 -6.82
N SER A 490 6.54 11.12 -5.86
CA SER A 490 6.52 9.70 -5.52
C SER A 490 5.24 9.35 -4.75
N TYR A 491 4.77 8.12 -4.88
CA TYR A 491 3.64 7.59 -4.10
C TYR A 491 4.11 7.16 -2.70
N THR A 492 4.14 8.11 -1.77
CA THR A 492 4.63 7.93 -0.39
C THR A 492 3.55 8.29 0.59
N ALA A 493 3.49 7.58 1.73
CA ALA A 493 2.57 7.91 2.81
C ALA A 493 2.77 9.34 3.32
N SER A 494 1.68 10.02 3.69
CA SER A 494 1.70 11.35 4.30
C SER A 494 2.43 11.33 5.66
N ILE A 495 2.39 10.20 6.36
CA ILE A 495 3.04 9.93 7.64
C ILE A 495 3.88 8.65 7.49
N GLY A 496 5.16 8.72 7.86
CA GLY A 496 6.02 7.53 7.87
C GLY A 496 6.40 7.00 6.48
N ALA A 497 6.72 7.90 5.55
CA ALA A 497 7.12 7.59 4.16
C ALA A 497 8.26 6.56 4.00
N GLU A 498 9.04 6.31 5.06
CA GLU A 498 10.08 5.28 5.09
C GLU A 498 9.51 3.86 5.25
N LEU A 499 8.41 3.72 6.00
CA LEU A 499 7.83 2.43 6.39
C LEU A 499 6.69 2.00 5.46
N GLU A 500 5.86 2.95 5.02
CA GLU A 500 4.65 2.70 4.23
C GLU A 500 4.58 3.55 2.95
N ASP A 501 3.89 3.02 1.94
CA ASP A 501 3.61 3.72 0.68
C ASP A 501 2.35 4.58 0.78
N GLY A 502 2.03 5.35 -0.27
CA GLY A 502 0.82 6.18 -0.31
C GLY A 502 -0.49 5.40 -0.08
N LEU A 503 -0.48 4.07 -0.24
CA LEU A 503 -1.61 3.20 0.02
C LEU A 503 -2.10 3.24 1.48
N PHE A 504 -1.21 3.64 2.39
CA PHE A 504 -1.57 3.89 3.77
C PHE A 504 -2.68 4.93 3.89
N ASP A 505 -2.56 6.04 3.17
CA ASP A 505 -3.54 7.13 3.21
C ASP A 505 -4.85 6.69 2.53
N ASP A 506 -4.75 5.99 1.39
CA ASP A 506 -5.90 5.49 0.66
C ASP A 506 -6.72 4.47 1.49
N PHE A 507 -6.05 3.54 2.19
CA PHE A 507 -6.74 2.63 3.12
C PHE A 507 -7.32 3.34 4.35
N LEU A 508 -6.63 4.37 4.85
CA LEU A 508 -7.11 5.15 5.99
C LEU A 508 -8.43 5.83 5.65
N GLU A 509 -8.54 6.44 4.48
CA GLU A 509 -9.77 7.06 3.98
C GLU A 509 -10.91 6.03 3.91
N LEU A 510 -10.70 4.90 3.23
CA LEU A 510 -11.71 3.84 3.13
C LEU A 510 -12.14 3.29 4.49
N THR A 511 -11.19 3.18 5.42
CA THR A 511 -11.43 2.67 6.77
C THR A 511 -12.25 3.67 7.59
N LEU A 512 -11.95 4.96 7.51
CA LEU A 512 -12.72 6.01 8.19
C LEU A 512 -14.14 6.13 7.59
N GLN A 513 -14.27 6.03 6.27
CA GLN A 513 -15.57 5.99 5.62
C GLN A 513 -16.38 4.77 6.09
N PHE A 514 -15.78 3.59 6.13
CA PHE A 514 -16.42 2.38 6.65
C PHE A 514 -16.87 2.52 8.11
N GLY A 515 -16.02 3.11 8.97
CA GLY A 515 -16.40 3.38 10.36
C GLY A 515 -17.58 4.36 10.47
N MET A 516 -17.61 5.41 9.64
CA MET A 516 -18.71 6.38 9.60
C MET A 516 -20.04 5.72 9.22
N ILE A 517 -20.06 4.93 8.14
CA ILE A 517 -21.31 4.28 7.69
C ILE A 517 -21.78 3.22 8.67
N MET A 518 -20.85 2.49 9.31
CA MET A 518 -21.20 1.40 10.21
C MET A 518 -21.66 1.90 11.57
N MET A 519 -20.93 2.84 12.20
CA MET A 519 -21.24 3.30 13.56
C MET A 519 -22.48 4.20 13.64
N PHE A 520 -22.83 4.89 12.54
CA PHE A 520 -23.97 5.82 12.48
C PHE A 520 -25.07 5.37 11.52
N ALA A 521 -25.13 4.06 11.22
CA ALA A 521 -26.10 3.48 10.29
C ALA A 521 -27.55 3.82 10.68
N CYS A 522 -27.90 3.76 11.97
CA CYS A 522 -29.24 4.08 12.47
C CYS A 522 -29.57 5.58 12.39
N ALA A 523 -28.58 6.46 12.54
CA ALA A 523 -28.81 7.91 12.53
C ALA A 523 -29.09 8.41 11.10
N PHE A 524 -28.44 7.82 10.10
CA PHE A 524 -28.59 8.25 8.71
C PHE A 524 -28.43 7.09 7.70
N PRO A 525 -29.48 6.29 7.44
CA PRO A 525 -29.41 5.16 6.50
C PRO A 525 -28.99 5.53 5.07
N LEU A 526 -29.25 6.77 4.61
CA LEU A 526 -28.82 7.23 3.28
C LEU A 526 -27.30 7.39 3.15
N ILE A 527 -26.54 7.32 4.26
CA ILE A 527 -25.08 7.43 4.23
C ILE A 527 -24.45 6.36 3.31
N PHE A 528 -25.07 5.18 3.20
CA PHE A 528 -24.61 4.11 2.31
C PHE A 528 -24.73 4.49 0.83
N CYS A 529 -25.71 5.31 0.44
CA CYS A 529 -25.82 5.83 -0.92
C CYS A 529 -24.68 6.82 -1.23
N PHE A 530 -24.41 7.74 -0.31
CA PHE A 530 -23.30 8.69 -0.45
C PHE A 530 -21.94 7.98 -0.50
N ALA A 531 -21.73 6.98 0.36
CA ALA A 531 -20.51 6.18 0.36
C ALA A 531 -20.35 5.37 -0.93
N ALA A 532 -21.42 4.79 -1.47
CA ALA A 532 -21.39 4.09 -2.75
C ALA A 532 -21.02 5.03 -3.91
N LEU A 533 -21.63 6.21 -3.98
CA LEU A 533 -21.30 7.23 -4.98
C LEU A 533 -19.84 7.68 -4.85
N ASN A 534 -19.39 7.91 -3.63
CA ASN A 534 -18.00 8.28 -3.39
C ASN A 534 -17.05 7.20 -3.86
N ASN A 535 -17.31 5.93 -3.54
CA ASN A 535 -16.38 4.87 -3.91
C ASN A 535 -16.36 4.58 -5.41
N ILE A 536 -17.40 4.96 -6.16
CA ILE A 536 -17.38 4.94 -7.63
C ILE A 536 -16.42 6.01 -8.16
N THR A 537 -16.47 7.23 -7.62
CA THR A 537 -15.53 8.29 -8.00
C THR A 537 -14.11 7.96 -7.55
N GLU A 538 -13.96 7.35 -6.37
CA GLU A 538 -12.69 6.98 -5.75
C GLU A 538 -11.90 6.00 -6.61
N ILE A 539 -12.55 4.92 -7.10
CA ILE A 539 -11.92 3.95 -8.00
C ILE A 539 -11.25 4.64 -9.20
N ARG A 540 -11.87 5.70 -9.73
CA ARG A 540 -11.39 6.43 -10.91
C ARG A 540 -10.34 7.47 -10.53
N ALA A 541 -10.57 8.22 -9.45
CA ALA A 541 -9.61 9.20 -8.93
C ALA A 541 -8.28 8.54 -8.59
N ASP A 542 -8.30 7.44 -7.84
CA ASP A 542 -7.12 6.65 -7.48
C ASP A 542 -6.38 6.09 -8.71
N ALA A 543 -7.12 5.57 -9.69
CA ALA A 543 -6.54 5.06 -10.92
C ALA A 543 -5.84 6.17 -11.71
N LEU A 544 -6.45 7.35 -11.82
CA LEU A 544 -5.85 8.53 -12.46
C LEU A 544 -4.64 9.07 -11.70
N LYS A 545 -4.72 9.09 -10.36
CA LYS A 545 -3.63 9.45 -9.46
C LYS A 545 -2.38 8.61 -9.75
N LEU A 546 -2.52 7.28 -9.77
CA LEU A 546 -1.40 6.35 -9.99
C LEU A 546 -0.88 6.31 -11.43
N LEU A 547 -1.75 6.45 -12.45
CA LEU A 547 -1.34 6.38 -13.85
C LEU A 547 -0.76 7.70 -14.37
N VAL A 548 -1.31 8.85 -13.94
CA VAL A 548 -1.00 10.15 -14.54
C VAL A 548 -0.25 11.06 -13.59
N MET A 549 -0.67 11.18 -12.33
CA MET A 549 -0.17 12.22 -11.43
C MET A 549 1.13 11.84 -10.72
N LEU A 550 1.32 10.55 -10.42
CA LEU A 550 2.45 10.04 -9.63
C LEU A 550 3.52 9.35 -10.48
N LYS A 551 4.70 9.16 -9.88
CA LYS A 551 5.69 8.19 -10.37
C LYS A 551 5.14 6.77 -10.20
N ARG A 552 5.60 5.84 -11.04
CA ARG A 552 5.30 4.43 -10.84
C ARG A 552 5.82 4.01 -9.45
N PRO A 553 4.98 3.41 -8.60
CA PRO A 553 5.41 2.95 -7.29
C PRO A 553 6.31 1.71 -7.42
N VAL A 554 7.19 1.54 -6.43
CA VAL A 554 8.03 0.35 -6.31
C VAL A 554 7.15 -0.84 -5.91
N PRO A 555 7.25 -2.00 -6.57
CA PRO A 555 6.38 -3.14 -6.29
C PRO A 555 6.70 -3.76 -4.92
N ARG A 556 5.76 -3.71 -3.98
CA ARG A 556 5.82 -4.44 -2.71
C ARG A 556 4.94 -5.69 -2.75
N ALA A 557 5.35 -6.74 -2.02
CA ALA A 557 4.50 -7.89 -1.78
C ALA A 557 3.56 -7.66 -0.60
N ALA A 558 2.32 -8.10 -0.76
CA ALA A 558 1.36 -8.19 0.33
C ALA A 558 0.51 -9.46 0.15
N ALA A 559 0.51 -10.32 1.17
CA ALA A 559 -0.35 -11.51 1.18
C ALA A 559 -1.80 -11.17 1.55
N THR A 560 -1.99 -10.11 2.33
CA THR A 560 -3.31 -9.64 2.77
C THR A 560 -3.29 -8.12 2.84
N ILE A 561 -4.43 -7.52 3.18
CA ILE A 561 -4.50 -6.09 3.55
C ILE A 561 -3.71 -5.78 4.84
N GLY A 562 -3.24 -6.80 5.57
CA GLY A 562 -2.45 -6.64 6.79
C GLY A 562 -3.27 -6.12 7.95
N ALA A 563 -2.71 -5.15 8.68
CA ALA A 563 -3.31 -4.57 9.90
C ALA A 563 -4.71 -3.98 9.67
N TRP A 564 -5.01 -3.50 8.45
CA TRP A 564 -6.30 -2.94 8.09
C TRP A 564 -7.45 -3.91 8.28
N LEU A 565 -7.26 -5.21 8.00
CA LEU A 565 -8.32 -6.20 8.19
C LEU A 565 -8.75 -6.30 9.67
N ASN A 566 -7.79 -6.22 10.59
CA ASN A 566 -8.07 -6.21 12.02
C ASN A 566 -8.79 -4.93 12.44
N ILE A 567 -8.44 -3.79 11.82
CA ILE A 567 -9.11 -2.51 12.04
C ILE A 567 -10.56 -2.56 11.55
N PHE A 568 -10.85 -3.08 10.36
CA PHE A 568 -12.22 -3.27 9.88
C PHE A 568 -13.04 -4.16 10.84
N GLN A 569 -12.45 -5.24 11.36
CA GLN A 569 -13.10 -6.09 12.35
C GLN A 569 -13.37 -5.38 13.68
N PHE A 570 -12.45 -4.52 14.12
CA PHE A 570 -12.63 -3.67 15.29
C PHE A 570 -13.78 -2.67 15.07
N LEU A 571 -13.83 -2.02 13.91
CA LEU A 571 -14.90 -1.08 13.56
C LEU A 571 -16.29 -1.75 13.55
N VAL A 572 -16.40 -3.01 13.10
CA VAL A 572 -17.66 -3.76 13.19
C VAL A 572 -18.09 -3.96 14.65
N VAL A 573 -17.15 -4.25 15.56
CA VAL A 573 -17.48 -4.38 17.00
C VAL A 573 -17.93 -3.04 17.57
N MET A 574 -17.19 -1.96 17.29
CA MET A 574 -17.56 -0.61 17.74
C MET A 574 -18.93 -0.20 17.19
N ALA A 575 -19.23 -0.52 15.93
CA ALA A 575 -20.52 -0.26 15.33
C ALA A 575 -21.66 -0.99 16.02
N ILE A 576 -21.44 -2.20 16.53
CA ILE A 576 -22.45 -2.91 17.32
C ILE A 576 -22.78 -2.08 18.57
N CYS A 577 -21.76 -1.69 19.35
CA CYS A 577 -21.95 -0.92 20.57
C CYS A 577 -22.61 0.44 20.31
N THR A 578 -22.13 1.19 19.30
CA THR A 578 -22.64 2.54 19.00
C THR A 578 -24.09 2.52 18.52
N ASN A 579 -24.47 1.62 17.60
CA ASN A 579 -25.86 1.59 17.13
C ASN A 579 -26.83 1.07 18.19
N CYS A 580 -26.40 0.15 19.08
CA CYS A 580 -27.24 -0.24 20.21
C CYS A 580 -27.52 0.96 21.13
N LEU A 581 -26.49 1.78 21.39
CA LEU A 581 -26.65 3.03 22.14
C LEU A 581 -27.59 4.02 21.42
N LEU A 582 -27.39 4.23 20.12
CA LEU A 582 -28.21 5.15 19.32
C LEU A 582 -29.68 4.73 19.26
N LEU A 583 -29.97 3.43 19.12
CA LEU A 583 -31.35 2.94 19.11
C LEU A 583 -32.04 3.23 20.43
N VAL A 584 -31.36 3.06 21.57
CA VAL A 584 -31.95 3.41 22.87
C VAL A 584 -32.20 4.90 22.99
N CYS A 585 -31.24 5.74 22.57
CA CYS A 585 -31.45 7.18 22.54
C CYS A 585 -32.63 7.60 21.63
N LEU A 586 -32.88 6.86 20.54
CA LEU A 586 -33.99 7.14 19.63
C LEU A 586 -35.35 6.74 20.21
N TYR A 587 -35.45 5.58 20.87
CA TYR A 587 -36.72 5.09 21.39
C TYR A 587 -37.07 5.63 22.79
N ASP A 588 -36.11 6.24 23.50
CA ASP A 588 -36.34 6.91 24.78
C ASP A 588 -36.80 8.37 24.58
N GLU A 589 -37.94 8.56 23.92
CA GLU A 589 -38.51 9.89 23.61
C GLU A 589 -38.84 10.72 24.86
N GLU A 590 -39.14 10.08 26.00
CA GLU A 590 -39.54 10.77 27.24
C GLU A 590 -38.42 10.86 28.29
N GLY A 591 -37.26 10.24 28.07
CA GLY A 591 -36.20 10.13 29.09
C GLY A 591 -36.63 9.32 30.32
N LYS A 592 -37.74 8.58 30.22
CA LYS A 592 -38.37 7.82 31.33
C LYS A 592 -38.02 6.35 31.32
N TRP A 593 -37.35 5.85 30.28
CA TRP A 593 -36.85 4.48 30.32
C TRP A 593 -35.90 4.33 31.51
N ARG A 594 -36.29 3.48 32.47
CA ARG A 594 -35.34 3.04 33.49
C ARG A 594 -34.18 2.39 32.74
N ILE A 595 -32.98 2.91 32.98
CA ILE A 595 -31.75 2.45 32.31
C ILE A 595 -31.55 0.94 32.55
N GLU A 596 -32.06 0.37 33.64
CA GLU A 596 -31.92 -1.04 34.01
C GLU A 596 -32.48 -2.04 32.95
N PRO A 597 -33.78 -2.02 32.56
CA PRO A 597 -34.28 -2.89 31.49
C PRO A 597 -33.79 -2.51 30.09
N GLY A 598 -33.56 -1.22 29.82
CA GLY A 598 -33.03 -0.76 28.53
C GLY A 598 -31.59 -1.24 28.29
N LEU A 599 -30.74 -1.19 29.31
CA LEU A 599 -29.37 -1.71 29.27
C LEU A 599 -29.35 -3.24 29.12
N ALA A 600 -30.28 -3.95 29.74
CA ALA A 600 -30.43 -5.39 29.53
C ALA A 600 -30.81 -5.72 28.08
N ALA A 601 -31.71 -4.95 27.47
CA ALA A 601 -32.07 -5.10 26.05
C ALA A 601 -30.88 -4.80 25.11
N ILE A 602 -30.10 -3.75 25.40
CA ILE A 602 -28.83 -3.46 24.71
C ILE A 602 -27.90 -4.66 24.79
N LEU A 603 -27.68 -5.18 26.00
CA LEU A 603 -26.70 -6.24 26.23
C LEU A 603 -27.15 -7.55 25.56
N ILE A 604 -28.45 -7.87 25.57
CA ILE A 604 -29.00 -9.02 24.84
C ILE A 604 -28.83 -8.86 23.32
N MET A 605 -29.19 -7.69 22.77
CA MET A 605 -29.05 -7.40 21.34
C MET A 605 -27.58 -7.42 20.90
N GLU A 606 -26.69 -6.84 21.70
CA GLU A 606 -25.25 -6.87 21.50
C GLU A 606 -24.71 -8.31 21.48
N HIS A 607 -25.04 -9.13 22.49
CA HIS A 607 -24.58 -10.51 22.56
C HIS A 607 -25.13 -11.36 21.40
N ALA A 608 -26.38 -11.12 20.97
CA ALA A 608 -26.95 -11.77 19.80
C ALA A 608 -26.20 -11.39 18.51
N LEU A 609 -25.86 -10.12 18.32
CA LEU A 609 -25.12 -9.65 17.15
C LEU A 609 -23.65 -10.10 17.15
N LEU A 610 -23.02 -10.19 18.32
CA LEU A 610 -21.70 -10.78 18.47
C LEU A 610 -21.75 -12.29 18.18
N LEU A 611 -22.77 -13.01 18.66
CA LEU A 611 -22.97 -14.41 18.34
C LEU A 611 -23.17 -14.62 16.84
N ILE A 612 -23.93 -13.76 16.17
CA ILE A 612 -24.08 -13.73 14.71
C ILE A 612 -22.71 -13.57 14.04
N LYS A 613 -21.91 -12.59 14.47
CA LYS A 613 -20.55 -12.35 13.94
C LYS A 613 -19.66 -13.59 14.09
N PHE A 614 -19.57 -14.15 15.29
CA PHE A 614 -18.69 -15.29 15.56
C PHE A 614 -19.22 -16.58 14.94
N GLY A 615 -20.53 -16.80 14.96
CA GLY A 615 -21.19 -17.95 14.34
C GLY A 615 -20.99 -17.99 12.83
N PHE A 616 -21.22 -16.88 12.12
CA PHE A 616 -21.03 -16.84 10.66
C PHE A 616 -19.58 -17.01 10.22
N SER A 617 -18.61 -16.60 11.05
CA SER A 617 -17.19 -16.85 10.78
C SER A 617 -16.84 -18.34 10.70
N HIS A 618 -17.65 -19.19 11.34
CA HIS A 618 -17.47 -20.65 11.29
C HIS A 618 -18.15 -21.27 10.06
N PHE A 619 -19.29 -20.73 9.62
CA PHE A 619 -20.05 -21.28 8.50
C PHE A 619 -19.43 -21.02 7.12
N VAL A 620 -18.78 -19.87 6.93
CA VAL A 620 -18.16 -19.52 5.65
C VAL A 620 -16.65 -19.74 5.75
N PRO A 621 -16.09 -20.78 5.12
CA PRO A 621 -14.65 -21.02 5.16
C PRO A 621 -13.90 -19.86 4.51
N GLU A 622 -12.80 -19.45 5.15
CA GLU A 622 -11.94 -18.35 4.67
C GLU A 622 -11.27 -18.66 3.32
N GLU A 623 -11.14 -19.94 2.96
CA GLU A 623 -10.55 -20.38 1.69
C GLU A 623 -11.60 -21.04 0.78
N PRO A 624 -11.60 -20.74 -0.54
CA PRO A 624 -12.44 -21.45 -1.48
C PRO A 624 -12.07 -22.94 -1.58
N ALA A 625 -13.08 -23.79 -1.80
CA ALA A 625 -12.89 -25.24 -1.93
C ALA A 625 -11.89 -25.62 -3.03
N TRP A 626 -11.89 -24.90 -4.17
CA TRP A 626 -10.95 -25.16 -5.26
C TRP A 626 -9.50 -24.79 -4.89
N VAL A 627 -9.28 -23.73 -4.11
CA VAL A 627 -7.94 -23.34 -3.62
C VAL A 627 -7.42 -24.41 -2.67
N LYS A 628 -8.27 -24.84 -1.74
CA LYS A 628 -7.97 -25.93 -0.81
C LYS A 628 -7.65 -27.23 -1.57
N ALA A 629 -8.45 -27.59 -2.57
CA ALA A 629 -8.22 -28.77 -3.40
C ALA A 629 -6.91 -28.68 -4.18
N ASN A 630 -6.59 -27.52 -4.76
CA ASN A 630 -5.31 -27.30 -5.44
C ASN A 630 -4.13 -27.43 -4.49
N ARG A 631 -4.20 -26.85 -3.28
CA ARG A 631 -3.15 -27.01 -2.26
C ARG A 631 -2.97 -28.48 -1.87
N VAL A 632 -4.06 -29.21 -1.60
CA VAL A 632 -4.00 -30.63 -1.25
C VAL A 632 -3.40 -31.45 -2.39
N ARG A 633 -3.78 -31.16 -3.65
CA ARG A 633 -3.21 -31.78 -4.84
C ARG A 633 -1.71 -31.53 -4.95
N TYR A 634 -1.26 -30.29 -4.75
CA TYR A 634 0.15 -29.91 -4.77
C TYR A 634 0.96 -30.61 -3.67
N VAL A 635 0.43 -30.67 -2.45
CA VAL A 635 1.07 -31.42 -1.35
C VAL A 635 1.19 -32.91 -1.68
N ALA A 636 0.14 -33.52 -2.23
CA ALA A 636 0.17 -34.93 -2.62
C ALA A 636 1.16 -35.21 -3.76
N GLN A 637 1.24 -34.31 -4.76
CA GLN A 637 2.22 -34.39 -5.84
C GLN A 637 3.65 -34.23 -5.31
N ALA A 638 3.88 -33.26 -4.43
CA ALA A 638 5.18 -33.04 -3.79
C ALA A 638 5.64 -34.28 -3.00
N GLN A 639 4.75 -34.88 -2.19
CA GLN A 639 5.05 -36.11 -1.45
C GLN A 639 5.40 -37.29 -2.37
N ASN A 640 4.70 -37.42 -3.50
CA ASN A 640 4.97 -38.47 -4.50
C ASN A 640 6.35 -38.26 -5.17
N VAL A 641 6.72 -37.01 -5.48
CA VAL A 641 8.04 -36.70 -6.05
C VAL A 641 9.15 -36.97 -5.03
N CYS A 642 9.01 -36.49 -3.79
CA CYS A 642 9.99 -36.71 -2.73
C CYS A 642 10.17 -38.20 -2.41
N SER A 643 9.09 -38.97 -2.33
CA SER A 643 9.18 -40.43 -2.09
C SER A 643 9.87 -41.16 -3.24
N LYS A 644 9.59 -40.80 -4.51
CA LYS A 644 10.31 -41.36 -5.66
C LYS A 644 11.79 -40.99 -5.68
N GLN A 645 12.14 -39.77 -5.31
CA GLN A 645 13.54 -39.35 -5.20
C GLN A 645 14.26 -40.11 -4.09
N LEU A 646 13.62 -40.27 -2.92
CA LEU A 646 14.15 -41.05 -1.80
C LEU A 646 14.40 -42.51 -2.21
N LEU A 647 13.43 -43.15 -2.87
CA LEU A 647 13.58 -44.52 -3.36
C LEU A 647 14.72 -44.64 -4.38
N ARG A 648 14.88 -43.66 -5.28
CA ARG A 648 16.00 -43.63 -6.23
C ARG A 648 17.35 -43.42 -5.56
N SER A 649 17.43 -42.62 -4.49
CA SER A 649 18.66 -42.44 -3.74
C SER A 649 19.03 -43.70 -2.96
N ILE A 650 18.05 -44.38 -2.37
CA ILE A 650 18.25 -45.68 -1.71
C ILE A 650 18.74 -46.72 -2.72
N SER A 651 18.09 -46.85 -3.87
CA SER A 651 18.52 -47.81 -4.90
C SER A 651 19.92 -47.53 -5.45
N LYS A 652 20.33 -46.26 -5.51
CA LYS A 652 21.69 -45.86 -5.93
C LYS A 652 22.74 -46.13 -4.85
N LEU A 653 22.35 -46.15 -3.58
CA LEU A 653 23.21 -46.52 -2.46
C LEU A 653 23.45 -48.03 -2.45
N ASP A 654 22.38 -48.82 -2.64
CA ASP A 654 22.50 -50.29 -2.75
C ASP A 654 23.39 -50.68 -3.94
N ALA A 655 23.22 -50.05 -5.10
CA ALA A 655 24.05 -50.28 -6.29
C ALA A 655 25.52 -49.78 -6.20
N LYS A 656 25.90 -49.11 -5.10
CA LYS A 656 27.29 -48.71 -4.81
C LYS A 656 27.95 -49.60 -3.76
N LEU A 657 27.17 -50.41 -3.05
CA LEU A 657 27.61 -51.36 -2.03
C LEU A 657 27.89 -52.74 -2.63
N ASP A 658 27.28 -53.05 -3.77
CA ASP A 658 27.67 -54.11 -4.70
C ASP A 658 28.76 -53.62 -5.67
#